data_AF-A0AAN7JUV1-F1
#
_entry.id   AF-A0AAN7JUV1-F1
#
_cell.length_a   1.000
_cell.length_b   1.000
_cell.length_c   1.000
_cell.angle_alpha   90.00
_cell.angle_beta   90.00
_cell.angle_gamma   90.00
#
_symmetry.space_group_name_H-M   'P 1'
#
loop_
_entity.id
_entity.type
_entity.pdbx_description
1 polymer ?
#
loop_
_entity_poly.entity_id
_entity_poly.type
_entity_poly.pdbx_seq_one_letter_code
_entity_poly.pdbx_strand_id
1 'polypeptide(L)'
;MEEEGIEKLVMNYLKKKGFKQAELAFQEELQQQSQPNSTSNSLSDPDIAKLVLSFNESESGPPSYHEGYSKLRSWAYSSLDLYKHELLRVLYPVFAHCFMDLISLGYLQEARAFFNSFRDDHVMMHGGDLMKLESVLSPSHLEEMEFAHYLRHTKANIKMCQYSYDLLLQYLQKTQLTTMLGIINEHINFKVSPGQPRSISDDVGVDILFTAEDANQISAKEIQWGLLEDSLEDRLEKAGTSLFEQERADGENKEPDVDESKKKSTEGSKQNASVKKSKKDKTVGSGGKAMLPEVNTVCVAPRVKPELTLPVMSAEVEQSILEDLRNRVQLTSTALPSVSFYTFINTHNKLNCSSISQDGSLVAGGFSDSSVKVWDMAKAGQQTATSGMQGENDTSNSELGMGTNNRKRSYTLLQGHSGPVHSTTFSPLGDFILSSSADSTIRLWSTKLNTNLVCYKGHNYPVWDVKFSPVGHYFASSSHDRTARVWSMDRIQPLRIMAGHLSDVDCVQWHPNCNYIATGSSDKTVRMWDVSSGECVRIFIGHRSMILSLAISPEGRYMASGDEDGTIMLWDLATGRCLTPLMGHTSCVWTLSFSCEGSLLASGSADCSVKLWDVTRSTKLPRSEEKSGSTSRLRSLKTLPTKSTPVYTLQFSRRNLLFAAGSLSKIG
;
A
#
# COMPACT_ATOMS: atom_id res chain seq x y z
N MET A 1 0.08 -11.75 48.56
CA MET A 1 -1.28 -12.05 49.06
C MET A 1 -1.81 -13.19 48.23
N GLU A 2 -2.59 -14.08 48.80
CA GLU A 2 -3.30 -15.13 48.06
C GLU A 2 -4.33 -14.48 47.12
N GLU A 3 -4.51 -15.04 45.92
CA GLU A 3 -5.35 -14.44 44.87
C GLU A 3 -6.81 -14.33 45.32
N GLU A 4 -7.33 -15.37 45.98
CA GLU A 4 -8.64 -15.36 46.65
C GLU A 4 -8.83 -14.16 47.59
N GLY A 5 -7.76 -13.71 48.27
CA GLY A 5 -7.81 -12.56 49.18
C GLY A 5 -8.02 -11.25 48.42
N ILE A 6 -7.46 -11.13 47.23
CA ILE A 6 -7.64 -9.98 46.33
C ILE A 6 -9.04 -10.00 45.73
N GLU A 7 -9.52 -11.16 45.27
CA GLU A 7 -10.88 -11.35 44.74
C GLU A 7 -11.96 -10.98 45.77
N LYS A 8 -11.80 -11.44 47.02
CA LYS A 8 -12.71 -11.11 48.13
C LYS A 8 -12.70 -9.60 48.44
N LEU A 9 -11.56 -8.92 48.30
CA LEU A 9 -11.47 -7.47 48.44
C LEU A 9 -12.13 -6.71 47.26
N VAL A 10 -11.92 -7.15 46.02
CA VAL A 10 -12.57 -6.58 44.82
C VAL A 10 -14.08 -6.71 44.91
N MET A 11 -14.60 -7.89 45.28
CA MET A 11 -16.04 -8.11 45.48
C MET A 11 -16.64 -7.22 46.57
N ASN A 12 -15.93 -7.04 47.69
CA ASN A 12 -16.35 -6.12 48.74
C ASN A 12 -16.33 -4.65 48.29
N TYR A 13 -15.37 -4.26 47.43
CA TYR A 13 -15.32 -2.91 46.85
C TYR A 13 -16.48 -2.65 45.86
N LEU A 14 -16.76 -3.61 44.95
CA LEU A 14 -17.87 -3.51 43.99
C LEU A 14 -19.22 -3.38 44.71
N LYS A 15 -19.44 -4.20 45.75
CA LYS A 15 -20.63 -4.11 46.63
C LYS A 15 -20.73 -2.76 47.33
N LYS A 16 -19.62 -2.26 47.92
CA LYS A 16 -19.58 -0.95 48.58
C LYS A 16 -19.83 0.23 47.64
N LYS A 17 -19.54 0.08 46.35
CA LYS A 17 -19.83 1.08 45.30
C LYS A 17 -21.18 0.89 44.60
N GLY A 18 -21.84 -0.25 44.77
CA GLY A 18 -23.15 -0.55 44.18
C GLY A 18 -23.12 -0.98 42.71
N PHE A 19 -21.96 -1.36 42.16
CA PHE A 19 -21.80 -1.70 40.73
C PHE A 19 -22.31 -3.11 40.38
N LYS A 20 -23.63 -3.32 40.44
CA LYS A 20 -24.28 -4.63 40.24
C LYS A 20 -23.88 -5.35 38.94
N GLN A 21 -23.77 -4.63 37.81
CA GLN A 21 -23.38 -5.23 36.53
C GLN A 21 -21.93 -5.73 36.54
N ALA A 22 -21.00 -4.94 37.09
CA ALA A 22 -19.60 -5.36 37.23
C ALA A 22 -19.43 -6.49 38.26
N GLU A 23 -20.28 -6.53 39.31
CA GLU A 23 -20.30 -7.64 40.26
C GLU A 23 -20.74 -8.96 39.60
N LEU A 24 -21.75 -8.93 38.72
CA LEU A 24 -22.17 -10.11 37.96
C LEU A 24 -21.10 -10.55 36.95
N ALA A 25 -20.56 -9.64 36.14
CA ALA A 25 -19.51 -9.95 35.18
C ALA A 25 -18.24 -10.53 35.84
N PHE A 26 -17.85 -10.03 37.02
CA PHE A 26 -16.72 -10.57 37.78
C PHE A 26 -17.02 -11.96 38.37
N GLN A 27 -18.27 -12.23 38.78
CA GLN A 27 -18.70 -13.59 39.15
C GLN A 27 -18.71 -14.56 37.96
N GLU A 28 -19.06 -14.09 36.76
CA GLU A 28 -19.01 -14.87 35.53
C GLU A 28 -17.57 -15.19 35.09
N GLU A 29 -16.63 -14.23 35.17
CA GLU A 29 -15.19 -14.50 34.93
C GLU A 29 -14.62 -15.52 35.93
N LEU A 30 -14.99 -15.43 37.22
CA LEU A 30 -14.61 -16.41 38.25
C LEU A 30 -15.18 -17.81 37.96
N GLN A 31 -16.44 -17.89 37.51
CA GLN A 31 -17.05 -19.16 37.11
C GLN A 31 -16.35 -19.75 35.88
N GLN A 32 -16.00 -18.93 34.88
CA GLN A 32 -15.22 -19.35 33.71
C GLN A 32 -13.81 -19.83 34.07
N GLN A 33 -13.16 -19.25 35.08
CA GLN A 33 -11.88 -19.76 35.62
C GLN A 33 -12.06 -21.12 36.32
N SER A 34 -13.20 -21.36 36.98
CA SER A 34 -13.48 -22.61 37.70
C SER A 34 -13.83 -23.81 36.78
N GLN A 35 -14.29 -23.56 35.55
CA GLN A 35 -14.61 -24.61 34.57
C GLN A 35 -13.82 -24.46 33.27
N PRO A 36 -12.67 -25.14 33.11
CA PRO A 36 -11.90 -25.17 31.88
C PRO A 36 -12.54 -26.12 30.84
N ASN A 37 -13.80 -25.89 30.45
CA ASN A 37 -14.44 -26.34 29.21
C ASN A 37 -15.93 -25.92 29.12
N SER A 38 -16.22 -24.77 28.52
CA SER A 38 -17.45 -24.59 27.73
C SER A 38 -17.24 -23.54 26.64
N THR A 39 -17.82 -23.74 25.45
CA THR A 39 -17.60 -22.88 24.27
C THR A 39 -18.73 -21.87 24.10
N SER A 40 -18.50 -20.62 24.52
CA SER A 40 -19.41 -19.49 24.35
C SER A 40 -19.28 -18.83 22.97
N ASN A 41 -19.60 -19.55 21.90
CA ASN A 41 -19.87 -18.95 20.58
C ASN A 41 -21.24 -18.25 20.60
N SER A 42 -21.34 -17.11 21.30
CA SER A 42 -22.59 -16.34 21.43
C SER A 42 -22.38 -14.89 21.91
N LEU A 43 -21.79 -14.06 21.05
CA LEU A 43 -21.87 -12.59 21.19
C LEU A 43 -22.49 -11.95 19.93
N SER A 44 -23.83 -12.03 19.90
CA SER A 44 -24.73 -11.00 19.36
C SER A 44 -24.44 -10.38 17.98
N ASP A 45 -25.07 -10.94 16.94
CA ASP A 45 -25.18 -10.36 15.59
C ASP A 45 -25.84 -8.96 15.44
N PRO A 46 -26.72 -8.42 16.32
CA PRO A 46 -27.29 -7.09 16.07
C PRO A 46 -26.26 -5.96 16.15
N ASP A 47 -25.17 -6.13 16.90
CA ASP A 47 -24.09 -5.14 16.97
C ASP A 47 -23.11 -5.26 15.80
N ILE A 48 -22.95 -6.45 15.21
CA ILE A 48 -22.25 -6.59 13.91
C ILE A 48 -23.08 -5.93 12.81
N ALA A 49 -24.40 -6.13 12.78
CA ALA A 49 -25.28 -5.45 11.82
C ALA A 49 -25.22 -3.91 11.98
N LYS A 50 -25.21 -3.39 13.23
CA LYS A 50 -24.99 -1.96 13.50
C LYS A 50 -23.60 -1.47 13.10
N LEU A 51 -22.55 -2.25 13.38
CA LEU A 51 -21.19 -1.88 12.98
C LEU A 51 -21.06 -1.84 11.45
N VAL A 52 -21.59 -2.84 10.73
CA VAL A 52 -21.61 -2.87 9.25
C VAL A 52 -22.44 -1.73 8.68
N LEU A 53 -23.60 -1.39 9.26
CA LEU A 53 -24.35 -0.21 8.87
C LEU A 53 -23.56 1.09 9.11
N SER A 54 -22.93 1.25 10.28
CA SER A 54 -22.09 2.42 10.57
C SER A 54 -20.82 2.48 9.71
N PHE A 55 -20.30 1.31 9.27
CA PHE A 55 -19.21 1.23 8.31
C PHE A 55 -19.69 1.71 6.94
N ASN A 56 -20.83 1.23 6.44
CA ASN A 56 -21.41 1.69 5.18
C ASN A 56 -21.79 3.19 5.21
N GLU A 57 -22.29 3.70 6.33
CA GLU A 57 -22.54 5.14 6.56
C GLU A 57 -21.24 5.96 6.64
N SER A 58 -20.10 5.35 6.99
CA SER A 58 -18.78 5.98 6.96
C SER A 58 -18.06 5.85 5.60
N GLU A 59 -18.27 4.75 4.88
CA GLU A 59 -17.71 4.48 3.54
C GLU A 59 -18.46 5.24 2.42
N SER A 60 -19.65 5.76 2.68
CA SER A 60 -20.41 6.62 1.77
C SER A 60 -20.08 8.12 1.88
N GLY A 61 -19.06 8.48 2.67
CA GLY A 61 -18.58 9.86 2.76
C GLY A 61 -17.91 10.36 1.46
N PRO A 62 -17.96 11.67 1.14
CA PRO A 62 -17.31 12.25 -0.04
C PRO A 62 -15.84 11.87 -0.30
N PRO A 63 -14.93 11.77 0.70
CA PRO A 63 -13.55 11.35 0.46
C PRO A 63 -13.44 9.91 -0.07
N SER A 64 -14.43 9.05 0.14
CA SER A 64 -14.46 7.68 -0.40
C SER A 64 -14.50 7.65 -1.92
N TYR A 65 -15.28 8.55 -2.54
CA TYR A 65 -15.30 8.71 -4.00
C TYR A 65 -13.94 9.17 -4.53
N HIS A 66 -13.33 10.17 -3.89
CA HIS A 66 -12.02 10.68 -4.28
C HIS A 66 -10.89 9.65 -4.09
N GLU A 67 -10.83 8.98 -2.93
CA GLU A 67 -9.81 7.98 -2.65
C GLU A 67 -10.03 6.70 -3.47
N GLY A 68 -11.27 6.26 -3.64
CA GLY A 68 -11.62 5.07 -4.45
C GLY A 68 -11.29 5.24 -5.93
N TYR A 69 -11.66 6.39 -6.51
CA TYR A 69 -11.26 6.74 -7.86
C TYR A 69 -9.73 6.92 -7.97
N SER A 70 -9.09 7.60 -7.00
CA SER A 70 -7.63 7.76 -7.00
C SER A 70 -6.88 6.42 -6.90
N LYS A 71 -7.40 5.44 -6.15
CA LYS A 71 -6.89 4.06 -6.10
C LYS A 71 -6.98 3.41 -7.48
N LEU A 72 -8.19 3.38 -8.07
CA LEU A 72 -8.44 2.82 -9.40
C LEU A 72 -7.58 3.47 -10.50
N ARG A 73 -7.50 4.80 -10.52
CA ARG A 73 -6.60 5.61 -11.37
C ARG A 73 -5.15 5.17 -11.21
N SER A 74 -4.63 5.17 -9.98
CA SER A 74 -3.23 4.81 -9.71
C SER A 74 -2.88 3.38 -10.15
N TRP A 75 -3.81 2.45 -9.96
CA TRP A 75 -3.66 1.06 -10.40
C TRP A 75 -3.66 0.94 -11.92
N ALA A 76 -4.60 1.56 -12.63
CA ALA A 76 -4.68 1.55 -14.08
C ALA A 76 -3.43 2.17 -14.74
N TYR A 77 -2.92 3.30 -14.22
CA TYR A 77 -1.66 3.88 -14.73
C TYR A 77 -0.40 3.07 -14.36
N SER A 78 -0.42 2.33 -13.24
CA SER A 78 0.66 1.41 -12.86
C SER A 78 0.66 0.07 -13.63
N SER A 79 -0.36 -0.18 -14.45
CA SER A 79 -0.58 -1.46 -15.11
C SER A 79 0.28 -1.64 -16.37
N LEU A 80 0.43 -2.88 -16.82
CA LEU A 80 1.18 -3.18 -18.06
C LEU A 80 0.42 -2.65 -19.28
N ASP A 81 1.15 -2.05 -20.23
CA ASP A 81 0.57 -1.32 -21.36
C ASP A 81 -0.37 -2.16 -22.25
N LEU A 82 -0.21 -3.50 -22.25
CA LEU A 82 -1.06 -4.43 -22.98
C LEU A 82 -2.56 -4.26 -22.68
N TYR A 83 -2.93 -4.10 -21.40
CA TYR A 83 -4.34 -3.98 -20.97
C TYR A 83 -4.67 -2.61 -20.35
N LYS A 84 -3.66 -1.78 -20.07
CA LYS A 84 -3.79 -0.39 -19.61
C LYS A 84 -4.75 0.44 -20.47
N HIS A 85 -4.68 0.31 -21.80
CA HIS A 85 -5.56 1.06 -22.71
C HIS A 85 -7.04 0.61 -22.62
N GLU A 86 -7.31 -0.66 -22.31
CA GLU A 86 -8.67 -1.15 -22.02
C GLU A 86 -9.17 -0.59 -20.68
N LEU A 87 -8.33 -0.60 -19.63
CA LEU A 87 -8.67 -0.06 -18.32
C LEU A 87 -8.92 1.46 -18.34
N LEU A 88 -8.15 2.22 -19.11
CA LEU A 88 -8.35 3.68 -19.26
C LEU A 88 -9.71 4.02 -19.90
N ARG A 89 -10.27 3.16 -20.76
CA ARG A 89 -11.63 3.33 -21.32
C ARG A 89 -12.72 3.19 -20.24
N VAL A 90 -12.47 2.47 -19.15
CA VAL A 90 -13.38 2.37 -17.99
C VAL A 90 -13.32 3.61 -17.09
N LEU A 91 -12.19 4.31 -17.08
CA LEU A 91 -11.90 5.39 -16.13
C LEU A 91 -12.80 6.63 -16.34
N TYR A 92 -13.11 7.01 -17.59
CA TYR A 92 -13.93 8.19 -17.88
C TYR A 92 -15.40 8.06 -17.44
N PRO A 93 -16.14 6.97 -17.78
CA PRO A 93 -17.49 6.76 -17.25
C PRO A 93 -17.53 6.78 -15.71
N VAL A 94 -16.61 6.07 -15.05
CA VAL A 94 -16.56 6.06 -13.57
C VAL A 94 -16.32 7.47 -13.01
N PHE A 95 -15.42 8.26 -13.61
CA PHE A 95 -15.21 9.67 -13.24
C PHE A 95 -16.50 10.49 -13.35
N ALA A 96 -17.19 10.40 -14.49
CA ALA A 96 -18.42 11.14 -14.74
C ALA A 96 -19.51 10.79 -13.71
N HIS A 97 -19.81 9.50 -13.51
CA HIS A 97 -20.82 9.07 -12.55
C HIS A 97 -20.46 9.46 -11.11
N CYS A 98 -19.20 9.31 -10.67
CA CYS A 98 -18.75 9.78 -9.35
C CYS A 98 -19.03 11.28 -9.13
N PHE A 99 -18.76 12.12 -10.13
CA PHE A 99 -19.01 13.56 -10.06
C PHE A 99 -20.51 13.88 -9.96
N MET A 100 -21.34 13.22 -10.78
CA MET A 100 -22.79 13.43 -10.77
C MET A 100 -23.45 12.96 -9.47
N ASP A 101 -22.95 11.87 -8.89
CA ASP A 101 -23.48 11.33 -7.64
C ASP A 101 -23.12 12.23 -6.44
N LEU A 102 -21.86 12.69 -6.35
CA LEU A 102 -21.44 13.69 -5.37
C LEU A 102 -22.28 14.98 -5.43
N ILE A 103 -22.65 15.45 -6.62
CA ILE A 103 -23.55 16.60 -6.80
C ILE A 103 -24.96 16.27 -6.31
N SER A 104 -25.54 15.12 -6.68
CA SER A 104 -26.89 14.76 -6.21
C SER A 104 -26.97 14.49 -4.71
N LEU A 105 -25.87 14.12 -4.06
CA LEU A 105 -25.74 14.05 -2.60
C LEU A 105 -25.54 15.42 -1.93
N GLY A 106 -25.35 16.50 -2.70
CA GLY A 106 -25.22 17.89 -2.22
C GLY A 106 -23.80 18.35 -1.90
N TYR A 107 -22.78 17.51 -2.10
CA TYR A 107 -21.38 17.78 -1.71
C TYR A 107 -20.63 18.61 -2.78
N LEU A 108 -21.08 19.85 -2.97
CA LEU A 108 -20.64 20.73 -4.07
C LEU A 108 -19.18 21.19 -3.99
N GLN A 109 -18.56 21.25 -2.80
CA GLN A 109 -17.15 21.66 -2.68
C GLN A 109 -16.21 20.50 -3.01
N GLU A 110 -16.58 19.32 -2.53
CA GLU A 110 -15.91 18.05 -2.73
C GLU A 110 -16.01 17.60 -4.19
N ALA A 111 -17.18 17.74 -4.81
CA ALA A 111 -17.38 17.49 -6.25
C ALA A 111 -16.47 18.39 -7.12
N ARG A 112 -16.30 19.68 -6.76
CA ARG A 112 -15.40 20.60 -7.48
C ARG A 112 -13.93 20.27 -7.24
N ALA A 113 -13.55 19.89 -6.02
CA ALA A 113 -12.19 19.43 -5.72
C ALA A 113 -11.85 18.16 -6.52
N PHE A 114 -12.78 17.20 -6.56
CA PHE A 114 -12.69 15.96 -7.34
C PHE A 114 -12.59 16.23 -8.86
N PHE A 115 -13.44 17.11 -9.39
CA PHE A 115 -13.37 17.50 -10.80
C PHE A 115 -12.01 18.10 -11.15
N ASN A 116 -11.53 19.05 -10.34
CA ASN A 116 -10.25 19.72 -10.57
C ASN A 116 -9.03 18.81 -10.37
N SER A 117 -9.09 17.75 -9.56
CA SER A 117 -7.96 16.82 -9.35
C SER A 117 -7.83 15.72 -10.42
N PHE A 118 -8.87 15.52 -11.23
CA PHE A 118 -8.93 14.44 -12.24
C PHE A 118 -9.31 14.89 -13.66
N ARG A 119 -9.68 16.17 -13.86
CA ARG A 119 -9.92 16.80 -15.17
C ARG A 119 -8.86 16.46 -16.21
N ASP A 120 -7.59 16.66 -15.86
CA ASP A 120 -6.46 16.65 -16.81
C ASP A 120 -6.22 15.28 -17.49
N ASP A 121 -6.63 14.17 -16.86
CA ASP A 121 -6.57 12.83 -17.48
C ASP A 121 -7.46 12.74 -18.73
N HIS A 122 -8.60 13.44 -18.72
CA HIS A 122 -9.69 13.25 -19.67
C HIS A 122 -9.81 14.37 -20.71
N VAL A 123 -9.16 15.52 -20.49
CA VAL A 123 -9.20 16.69 -21.42
C VAL A 123 -8.85 16.31 -22.86
N MET A 124 -7.87 15.44 -23.05
CA MET A 124 -7.40 15.01 -24.39
C MET A 124 -8.46 14.19 -25.17
N MET A 125 -9.39 13.53 -24.48
CA MET A 125 -10.40 12.64 -25.10
C MET A 125 -11.82 13.22 -25.06
N HIS A 126 -12.16 13.96 -24.00
CA HIS A 126 -13.53 14.35 -23.67
C HIS A 126 -13.67 15.83 -23.27
N GLY A 127 -12.75 16.69 -23.70
CA GLY A 127 -12.73 18.13 -23.35
C GLY A 127 -14.07 18.86 -23.56
N GLY A 128 -14.81 18.54 -24.62
CA GLY A 128 -16.13 19.13 -24.89
C GLY A 128 -17.24 18.73 -23.92
N ASP A 129 -17.15 17.56 -23.29
CA ASP A 129 -18.10 17.09 -22.27
C ASP A 129 -17.72 17.59 -20.88
N LEU A 130 -16.42 17.68 -20.58
CA LEU A 130 -15.92 18.30 -19.35
C LEU A 130 -16.39 19.75 -19.21
N MET A 131 -16.42 20.53 -20.30
CA MET A 131 -16.96 21.91 -20.29
C MET A 131 -18.46 21.96 -19.96
N LYS A 132 -19.24 20.92 -20.33
CA LYS A 132 -20.66 20.81 -19.94
C LYS A 132 -20.78 20.51 -18.45
N LEU A 133 -20.00 19.55 -17.95
CA LEU A 133 -19.98 19.14 -16.54
C LEU A 133 -19.49 20.26 -15.60
N GLU A 134 -18.52 21.08 -16.03
CA GLU A 134 -18.01 22.24 -15.28
C GLU A 134 -19.11 23.30 -15.01
N SER A 135 -20.16 23.35 -15.84
CA SER A 135 -21.31 24.27 -15.66
C SER A 135 -22.32 23.82 -14.59
N VAL A 136 -22.19 22.62 -14.01
CA VAL A 136 -23.14 22.09 -13.02
C VAL A 136 -22.86 22.69 -11.64
N LEU A 137 -23.56 23.77 -11.29
CA LEU A 137 -23.39 24.47 -10.01
C LEU A 137 -24.26 23.94 -8.85
N SER A 138 -25.32 23.17 -9.12
CA SER A 138 -26.32 22.77 -8.11
C SER A 138 -27.02 21.43 -8.47
N PRO A 139 -27.67 20.76 -7.50
CA PRO A 139 -28.45 19.55 -7.78
C PRO A 139 -29.65 19.80 -8.71
N SER A 140 -30.31 20.95 -8.64
CA SER A 140 -31.41 21.28 -9.57
C SER A 140 -30.91 21.49 -11.01
N HIS A 141 -29.73 22.09 -11.20
CA HIS A 141 -29.13 22.19 -12.53
C HIS A 141 -28.73 20.82 -13.10
N LEU A 142 -28.54 19.80 -12.26
CA LEU A 142 -28.33 18.41 -12.69
C LEU A 142 -29.64 17.75 -13.18
N GLU A 143 -30.80 18.14 -12.64
CA GLU A 143 -32.12 17.71 -13.11
C GLU A 143 -32.54 18.46 -14.40
N GLU A 144 -32.16 19.73 -14.54
CA GLU A 144 -32.41 20.56 -15.74
C GLU A 144 -31.51 20.19 -16.94
N MET A 145 -30.36 19.55 -16.69
CA MET A 145 -29.39 19.18 -17.72
C MET A 145 -29.80 17.91 -18.49
N GLU A 146 -30.28 18.08 -19.72
CA GLU A 146 -30.57 16.95 -20.64
C GLU A 146 -29.35 16.01 -20.80
N PHE A 147 -28.13 16.56 -20.85
CA PHE A 147 -26.88 15.80 -20.92
C PHE A 147 -26.63 14.93 -19.67
N ALA A 148 -26.98 15.43 -18.48
CA ALA A 148 -26.89 14.69 -17.22
C ALA A 148 -27.88 13.52 -17.19
N HIS A 149 -29.12 13.80 -17.64
CA HIS A 149 -30.18 12.81 -17.71
C HIS A 149 -29.85 11.71 -18.74
N TYR A 150 -29.33 12.08 -19.92
CA TYR A 150 -28.80 11.17 -20.93
C TYR A 150 -27.73 10.23 -20.34
N LEU A 151 -26.68 10.80 -19.73
CA LEU A 151 -25.56 10.01 -19.19
C LEU A 151 -25.99 9.04 -18.07
N ARG A 152 -26.98 9.41 -17.24
CA ARG A 152 -27.56 8.49 -16.24
C ARG A 152 -28.39 7.36 -16.86
N HIS A 153 -29.09 7.60 -17.97
CA HIS A 153 -29.94 6.58 -18.62
C HIS A 153 -29.21 5.70 -19.65
N THR A 154 -28.11 6.16 -20.25
CA THR A 154 -27.32 5.34 -21.19
C THR A 154 -26.24 4.54 -20.48
N LYS A 155 -26.34 3.19 -20.48
CA LYS A 155 -25.21 2.36 -20.04
C LYS A 155 -24.05 2.43 -21.04
N ALA A 156 -22.86 2.74 -20.54
CA ALA A 156 -21.62 2.80 -21.32
C ALA A 156 -21.23 1.40 -21.83
N ASN A 157 -21.21 1.19 -23.14
CA ASN A 157 -20.89 -0.10 -23.74
C ASN A 157 -19.38 -0.21 -24.01
N ILE A 158 -18.64 -0.90 -23.14
CA ILE A 158 -17.18 -1.05 -23.25
C ILE A 158 -16.83 -2.47 -23.73
N LYS A 159 -16.03 -2.58 -24.79
CA LYS A 159 -15.42 -3.84 -25.24
C LYS A 159 -14.10 -4.04 -24.48
N MET A 160 -13.90 -5.19 -23.84
CA MET A 160 -12.65 -5.58 -23.17
C MET A 160 -12.36 -7.07 -23.35
N CYS A 161 -11.10 -7.46 -23.21
CA CYS A 161 -10.73 -8.86 -23.09
C CYS A 161 -11.08 -9.43 -21.71
N GLN A 162 -11.43 -10.73 -21.69
CA GLN A 162 -11.82 -11.45 -20.46
C GLN A 162 -10.77 -11.30 -19.35
N TYR A 163 -9.48 -11.46 -19.67
CA TYR A 163 -8.39 -11.30 -18.70
C TYR A 163 -8.35 -9.90 -18.05
N SER A 164 -8.61 -8.84 -18.82
CA SER A 164 -8.66 -7.45 -18.33
C SER A 164 -9.85 -7.24 -17.38
N TYR A 165 -11.00 -7.86 -17.69
CA TYR A 165 -12.21 -7.83 -16.88
C TYR A 165 -12.03 -8.62 -15.56
N ASP A 166 -11.52 -9.84 -15.61
CA ASP A 166 -11.24 -10.68 -14.43
C ASP A 166 -10.26 -9.97 -13.48
N LEU A 167 -9.23 -9.33 -14.04
CA LEU A 167 -8.21 -8.55 -13.32
C LEU A 167 -8.80 -7.29 -12.66
N LEU A 168 -9.72 -6.59 -13.34
CA LEU A 168 -10.46 -5.45 -12.80
C LEU A 168 -11.36 -5.87 -11.63
N LEU A 169 -12.15 -6.94 -11.81
CA LEU A 169 -13.05 -7.45 -10.78
C LEU A 169 -12.27 -7.91 -9.53
N GLN A 170 -11.17 -8.66 -9.73
CA GLN A 170 -10.30 -9.09 -8.64
C GLN A 170 -9.64 -7.89 -7.92
N TYR A 171 -9.26 -6.82 -8.65
CA TYR A 171 -8.72 -5.62 -8.04
C TYR A 171 -9.75 -4.90 -7.15
N LEU A 172 -10.96 -4.66 -7.66
CA LEU A 172 -12.06 -4.01 -6.93
C LEU A 172 -12.43 -4.79 -5.65
N GLN A 173 -12.57 -6.11 -5.75
CA GLN A 173 -12.83 -7.00 -4.60
C GLN A 173 -11.67 -7.03 -3.58
N LYS A 174 -10.42 -6.96 -4.04
CA LYS A 174 -9.24 -6.93 -3.15
C LYS A 174 -9.11 -5.61 -2.40
N THR A 175 -9.52 -4.51 -3.03
CA THR A 175 -9.42 -3.15 -2.49
C THR A 175 -10.68 -2.67 -1.77
N GLN A 176 -11.74 -3.49 -1.74
CA GLN A 176 -13.04 -3.19 -1.12
C GLN A 176 -13.67 -1.89 -1.65
N LEU A 177 -13.50 -1.60 -2.94
CA LEU A 177 -14.07 -0.41 -3.59
C LEU A 177 -15.55 -0.63 -3.94
N THR A 178 -16.37 -0.79 -2.91
CA THR A 178 -17.82 -1.04 -2.94
C THR A 178 -18.56 0.01 -3.78
N THR A 179 -18.27 1.30 -3.55
CA THR A 179 -18.85 2.44 -4.28
C THR A 179 -18.53 2.40 -5.78
N MET A 180 -17.26 2.23 -6.15
CA MET A 180 -16.82 2.13 -7.55
C MET A 180 -17.43 0.90 -8.24
N LEU A 181 -17.50 -0.25 -7.53
CA LEU A 181 -18.09 -1.48 -8.05
C LEU A 181 -19.61 -1.33 -8.31
N GLY A 182 -20.33 -0.62 -7.44
CA GLY A 182 -21.73 -0.24 -7.65
C GLY A 182 -21.92 0.59 -8.91
N ILE A 183 -21.21 1.71 -9.03
CA ILE A 183 -21.21 2.60 -10.21
C ILE A 183 -20.93 1.82 -11.51
N ILE A 184 -19.92 0.93 -11.48
CA ILE A 184 -19.54 0.10 -12.63
C ILE A 184 -20.69 -0.86 -13.02
N ASN A 185 -21.32 -1.53 -12.06
CA ASN A 185 -22.42 -2.47 -12.30
C ASN A 185 -23.71 -1.77 -12.78
N GLU A 186 -24.01 -0.60 -12.25
CA GLU A 186 -25.19 0.18 -12.63
C GLU A 186 -25.04 0.84 -13.99
N HIS A 187 -23.89 1.43 -14.31
CA HIS A 187 -23.75 2.28 -15.49
C HIS A 187 -22.91 1.70 -16.64
N ILE A 188 -22.15 0.61 -16.45
CA ILE A 188 -21.29 0.05 -17.50
C ILE A 188 -21.80 -1.32 -17.96
N ASN A 189 -21.76 -1.55 -19.27
CA ASN A 189 -22.09 -2.82 -19.91
C ASN A 189 -20.83 -3.37 -20.62
N PHE A 190 -20.25 -4.45 -20.08
CA PHE A 190 -19.03 -5.04 -20.62
C PHE A 190 -19.31 -6.07 -21.70
N LYS A 191 -18.91 -5.75 -22.93
CA LYS A 191 -18.88 -6.70 -24.06
C LYS A 191 -17.55 -7.45 -24.01
N VAL A 192 -17.50 -8.50 -23.18
CA VAL A 192 -16.31 -9.34 -22.99
C VAL A 192 -16.03 -10.17 -24.24
N SER A 193 -14.82 -10.01 -24.82
CA SER A 193 -14.37 -10.83 -25.96
C SER A 193 -13.26 -11.81 -25.55
N PRO A 194 -13.36 -13.11 -25.88
CA PRO A 194 -12.29 -14.08 -25.65
C PRO A 194 -11.16 -13.87 -26.66
N GLY A 195 -9.98 -13.46 -26.18
CA GLY A 195 -8.82 -13.17 -27.03
C GLY A 195 -7.65 -12.56 -26.23
N GLN A 196 -6.57 -12.25 -26.94
CA GLN A 196 -5.52 -11.36 -26.42
C GLN A 196 -6.00 -9.91 -26.47
N PRO A 197 -5.58 -9.03 -25.52
CA PRO A 197 -5.93 -7.62 -25.56
C PRO A 197 -5.44 -6.99 -26.86
N ARG A 198 -6.24 -6.07 -27.41
CA ARG A 198 -5.96 -5.49 -28.75
C ARG A 198 -4.70 -4.64 -28.74
N SER A 199 -3.96 -4.66 -29.83
CA SER A 199 -2.90 -3.68 -30.07
C SER A 199 -3.49 -2.33 -30.48
N ILE A 200 -2.81 -1.24 -30.10
CA ILE A 200 -3.17 0.16 -30.43
C ILE A 200 -3.31 0.41 -31.94
N SER A 201 -2.77 -0.48 -32.78
CA SER A 201 -2.81 -0.47 -34.24
C SER A 201 -4.17 -0.74 -34.90
N ASP A 202 -5.14 -1.30 -34.16
CA ASP A 202 -6.30 -1.96 -34.78
C ASP A 202 -7.57 -1.07 -34.85
N ASP A 203 -7.57 0.09 -34.18
CA ASP A 203 -8.66 1.09 -34.24
C ASP A 203 -8.37 2.13 -35.34
N VAL A 204 -8.63 1.78 -36.60
CA VAL A 204 -8.55 2.72 -37.75
C VAL A 204 -9.94 3.31 -38.05
N GLY A 205 -10.10 4.61 -37.81
CA GLY A 205 -11.26 5.41 -38.23
C GLY A 205 -12.17 5.83 -37.07
N VAL A 206 -12.14 7.13 -36.73
CA VAL A 206 -13.08 7.77 -35.80
C VAL A 206 -13.45 9.14 -36.36
N ASP A 207 -14.71 9.28 -36.77
CA ASP A 207 -15.30 10.55 -37.15
C ASP A 207 -15.93 11.27 -35.94
N ILE A 208 -15.89 12.61 -35.98
CA ILE A 208 -16.56 13.50 -35.04
C ILE A 208 -18.07 13.48 -35.30
N LEU A 209 -18.92 13.46 -34.26
CA LEU A 209 -20.30 13.91 -34.42
C LEU A 209 -20.88 14.65 -33.20
N PHE A 210 -21.08 15.96 -33.37
CA PHE A 210 -22.13 16.73 -32.70
C PHE A 210 -22.79 17.66 -33.73
N THR A 211 -23.52 17.05 -34.68
CA THR A 211 -24.57 17.72 -35.45
C THR A 211 -25.87 16.95 -35.22
N ALA A 212 -26.96 17.66 -34.95
CA ALA A 212 -28.22 17.04 -34.53
C ALA A 212 -29.14 16.81 -35.73
N GLU A 213 -29.42 15.54 -36.04
CA GLU A 213 -30.64 15.06 -36.70
C GLU A 213 -30.74 13.52 -36.63
N ASP A 214 -31.91 12.95 -36.93
CA ASP A 214 -32.21 11.50 -37.06
C ASP A 214 -31.95 10.57 -35.85
N ALA A 215 -32.65 10.85 -34.75
CA ALA A 215 -32.89 9.91 -33.67
C ALA A 215 -33.80 8.72 -34.08
N ASN A 216 -33.28 7.75 -34.85
CA ASN A 216 -33.82 6.38 -34.93
C ASN A 216 -32.88 5.30 -35.54
N GLN A 217 -31.69 5.66 -36.07
CA GLN A 217 -30.73 4.65 -36.60
C GLN A 217 -29.64 4.21 -35.59
N ILE A 218 -29.65 4.75 -34.38
CA ILE A 218 -28.52 4.69 -33.44
C ILE A 218 -28.40 3.31 -32.75
N SER A 219 -29.46 2.51 -32.69
CA SER A 219 -29.46 1.20 -32.01
C SER A 219 -28.62 0.09 -32.68
N ALA A 220 -27.96 0.37 -33.82
CA ALA A 220 -27.21 -0.61 -34.60
C ALA A 220 -25.85 -0.11 -35.16
N LYS A 221 -25.41 1.11 -34.80
CA LYS A 221 -24.09 1.64 -35.22
C LYS A 221 -23.16 1.71 -34.01
N GLU A 222 -21.91 1.31 -34.19
CA GLU A 222 -20.90 1.33 -33.11
C GLU A 222 -20.28 2.72 -32.97
N ILE A 223 -19.89 3.08 -31.75
CA ILE A 223 -19.20 4.34 -31.43
C ILE A 223 -17.76 4.00 -31.03
N GLN A 224 -16.79 4.54 -31.76
CA GLN A 224 -15.34 4.44 -31.48
C GLN A 224 -14.78 5.82 -31.11
N TRP A 225 -13.62 5.87 -30.44
CA TRP A 225 -12.99 7.09 -29.92
C TRP A 225 -11.47 7.09 -30.12
N GLY A 226 -10.91 8.22 -30.60
CA GLY A 226 -9.49 8.40 -30.97
C GLY A 226 -9.22 8.14 -32.46
N LEU A 227 -8.52 9.01 -33.22
CA LEU A 227 -7.32 9.75 -32.83
C LEU A 227 -7.11 11.04 -33.69
N LEU A 228 -6.40 12.03 -33.12
CA LEU A 228 -5.59 13.12 -33.75
C LEU A 228 -6.02 13.76 -35.09
N GLU A 229 -6.20 15.08 -35.08
CA GLU A 229 -6.09 15.92 -36.29
C GLU A 229 -4.60 16.07 -36.70
N ASP A 230 -4.23 15.52 -37.86
CA ASP A 230 -2.98 15.88 -38.55
C ASP A 230 -3.13 17.21 -39.33
N SER A 231 -1.99 17.81 -39.70
CA SER A 231 -1.88 19.20 -40.15
C SER A 231 -2.65 19.57 -41.44
N LEU A 232 -3.02 20.85 -41.53
CA LEU A 232 -3.83 21.48 -42.59
C LEU A 232 -3.34 21.31 -44.04
N GLU A 233 -2.06 20.95 -44.26
CA GLU A 233 -1.46 20.68 -45.57
C GLU A 233 -2.30 19.75 -46.48
N ASP A 234 -2.75 18.61 -45.93
CA ASP A 234 -3.28 17.49 -46.72
C ASP A 234 -4.66 17.78 -47.37
N ARG A 235 -5.33 18.85 -46.92
CA ARG A 235 -6.57 19.37 -47.54
C ARG A 235 -6.33 20.26 -48.76
N LEU A 236 -5.15 20.85 -48.92
CA LEU A 236 -4.84 21.70 -50.08
C LEU A 236 -4.48 20.86 -51.32
N GLU A 237 -3.72 19.78 -51.17
CA GLU A 237 -3.31 18.92 -52.30
C GLU A 237 -4.50 18.19 -52.95
N LYS A 238 -5.48 17.74 -52.15
CA LYS A 238 -6.72 17.10 -52.63
C LYS A 238 -7.72 18.08 -53.25
N ALA A 239 -7.61 19.37 -52.95
CA ALA A 239 -8.38 20.43 -53.63
C ALA A 239 -7.73 20.85 -54.97
N GLY A 240 -6.39 20.94 -55.01
CA GLY A 240 -5.65 21.33 -56.23
C GLY A 240 -5.73 20.31 -57.37
N THR A 241 -5.94 19.03 -57.06
CA THR A 241 -5.93 17.92 -58.03
C THR A 241 -7.25 17.67 -58.75
N SER A 242 -8.35 18.34 -58.38
CA SER A 242 -9.69 18.11 -58.95
C SER A 242 -10.21 19.24 -59.87
N LEU A 243 -9.37 20.24 -60.20
CA LEU A 243 -9.76 21.45 -60.96
C LEU A 243 -8.98 21.68 -62.26
N PHE A 244 -8.18 20.72 -62.73
CA PHE A 244 -7.32 20.89 -63.93
C PHE A 244 -7.61 19.94 -65.12
N GLU A 245 -8.56 19.01 -65.02
CA GLU A 245 -8.91 18.05 -66.09
C GLU A 245 -10.37 18.17 -66.58
N GLN A 246 -10.87 19.38 -66.85
CA GLN A 246 -12.16 19.51 -67.56
C GLN A 246 -12.35 20.70 -68.53
N GLU A 247 -11.28 21.34 -69.00
CA GLU A 247 -11.35 22.26 -70.16
C GLU A 247 -10.25 22.00 -71.20
N ARG A 248 -10.52 21.11 -72.15
CA ARG A 248 -10.28 21.29 -73.62
C ARG A 248 -10.55 19.99 -74.39
N ALA A 249 -11.65 20.01 -75.15
CA ALA A 249 -11.85 19.11 -76.28
C ALA A 249 -11.42 19.78 -77.59
N ASP A 250 -11.31 18.95 -78.64
CA ASP A 250 -11.21 19.29 -80.06
C ASP A 250 -9.95 20.05 -80.57
N GLY A 251 -9.20 19.40 -81.47
CA GLY A 251 -7.92 19.89 -82.01
C GLY A 251 -7.24 18.91 -82.99
N GLU A 252 -7.84 18.75 -84.17
CA GLU A 252 -7.48 17.87 -85.30
C GLU A 252 -6.00 17.45 -85.59
N ASN A 253 -5.91 16.25 -86.21
CA ASN A 253 -5.09 15.89 -87.40
C ASN A 253 -3.63 15.36 -87.30
N LYS A 254 -3.45 14.16 -87.90
CA LYS A 254 -2.31 13.60 -88.67
C LYS A 254 -1.10 12.89 -88.00
N GLU A 255 -1.00 11.60 -88.31
CA GLU A 255 0.24 10.80 -88.50
C GLU A 255 1.08 11.29 -89.72
N PRO A 256 2.31 10.78 -90.03
CA PRO A 256 2.97 9.55 -89.53
C PRO A 256 4.51 9.58 -89.26
N ASP A 257 5.00 8.43 -88.79
CA ASP A 257 6.11 7.62 -89.38
C ASP A 257 7.54 7.49 -88.76
N VAL A 258 8.13 6.32 -89.06
CA VAL A 258 9.57 5.94 -89.18
C VAL A 258 10.45 5.64 -87.92
N ASP A 259 10.71 4.32 -87.75
CA ASP A 259 12.00 3.61 -87.46
C ASP A 259 12.86 3.88 -86.21
N GLU A 260 13.68 2.92 -85.73
CA GLU A 260 13.67 1.42 -85.75
C GLU A 260 14.66 0.92 -84.66
N SER A 261 14.65 -0.39 -84.39
CA SER A 261 15.79 -1.16 -83.86
C SER A 261 16.02 -1.18 -82.33
N LYS A 262 16.44 -2.29 -81.70
CA LYS A 262 16.67 -3.67 -82.21
C LYS A 262 16.72 -4.71 -81.06
N LYS A 263 15.93 -5.80 -81.21
CA LYS A 263 16.20 -7.19 -80.72
C LYS A 263 16.16 -7.45 -79.18
N LYS A 264 15.76 -8.62 -78.67
CA LYS A 264 15.32 -9.89 -79.32
C LYS A 264 14.44 -10.77 -78.39
N SER A 265 13.47 -11.49 -78.99
CA SER A 265 12.86 -12.79 -78.62
C SER A 265 12.49 -13.08 -77.15
N THR A 266 11.24 -13.40 -76.76
CA THR A 266 10.36 -14.54 -77.17
C THR A 266 10.97 -15.93 -76.89
N GLU A 267 10.23 -16.97 -76.46
CA GLU A 267 8.78 -17.21 -76.24
C GLU A 267 8.62 -18.21 -75.06
N GLY A 268 7.49 -18.31 -74.33
CA GLY A 268 6.32 -19.14 -74.68
C GLY A 268 6.45 -20.62 -74.22
N SER A 269 5.43 -21.45 -73.96
CA SER A 269 3.98 -21.24 -73.79
C SER A 269 3.28 -22.55 -73.32
N LYS A 270 2.48 -22.51 -72.24
CA LYS A 270 1.36 -23.46 -71.94
C LYS A 270 1.78 -24.95 -71.74
N GLN A 271 0.95 -25.98 -71.46
CA GLN A 271 -0.52 -26.12 -71.35
C GLN A 271 -0.97 -27.32 -70.46
N ASN A 272 -2.13 -27.18 -69.81
CA ASN A 272 -3.14 -28.16 -69.32
C ASN A 272 -2.89 -29.70 -69.16
N ALA A 273 -3.22 -30.18 -67.94
CA ALA A 273 -4.19 -31.25 -67.61
C ALA A 273 -3.91 -32.78 -67.76
N SER A 274 -4.26 -33.54 -66.69
CA SER A 274 -5.33 -34.59 -66.67
C SER A 274 -5.06 -35.92 -65.91
N VAL A 275 -5.94 -36.23 -64.93
CA VAL A 275 -6.72 -37.49 -64.78
C VAL A 275 -6.09 -38.85 -64.33
N LYS A 276 -6.64 -39.41 -63.23
CA LYS A 276 -6.67 -40.84 -62.74
C LYS A 276 -5.34 -41.47 -62.26
N LYS A 277 -5.25 -41.98 -61.01
CA LYS A 277 -5.65 -43.34 -60.51
C LYS A 277 -5.00 -44.48 -61.33
N SER A 278 -4.30 -45.48 -60.76
CA SER A 278 -4.65 -46.28 -59.57
C SER A 278 -3.56 -47.28 -59.10
N LYS A 279 -3.79 -47.92 -57.92
CA LYS A 279 -3.18 -49.19 -57.40
C LYS A 279 -1.70 -49.12 -56.94
N LYS A 280 -1.28 -49.65 -55.77
CA LYS A 280 -1.44 -50.99 -55.11
C LYS A 280 -0.39 -51.98 -55.67
N ASP A 281 0.47 -52.67 -54.90
CA ASP A 281 0.40 -53.13 -53.50
C ASP A 281 1.81 -53.21 -52.82
N LYS A 282 1.87 -53.49 -51.50
CA LYS A 282 2.81 -54.38 -50.71
C LYS A 282 4.25 -54.69 -51.22
N THR A 283 5.30 -54.93 -50.41
CA THR A 283 5.53 -55.07 -48.93
C THR A 283 7.04 -55.21 -48.62
N VAL A 284 7.49 -54.83 -47.41
CA VAL A 284 8.67 -55.35 -46.64
C VAL A 284 10.07 -55.34 -47.34
N GLY A 285 11.17 -54.87 -46.73
CA GLY A 285 11.42 -54.29 -45.39
C GLY A 285 12.90 -54.44 -44.97
N SER A 286 13.26 -53.93 -43.78
CA SER A 286 14.60 -54.01 -43.15
C SER A 286 15.75 -53.16 -43.77
N GLY A 287 16.83 -52.96 -43.00
CA GLY A 287 18.15 -52.56 -43.52
C GLY A 287 18.58 -51.09 -43.32
N GLY A 288 18.52 -50.55 -42.10
CA GLY A 288 18.82 -49.13 -41.85
C GLY A 288 20.29 -48.70 -41.98
N LYS A 289 20.49 -47.40 -42.22
CA LYS A 289 21.63 -46.57 -41.78
C LYS A 289 21.16 -45.12 -41.66
N ALA A 290 21.69 -44.39 -40.68
CA ALA A 290 21.23 -43.04 -40.38
C ALA A 290 22.17 -41.97 -40.98
N MET A 291 21.59 -40.99 -41.68
CA MET A 291 22.04 -39.59 -41.66
C MET A 291 20.95 -38.68 -42.23
N LEU A 292 20.48 -37.70 -41.45
CA LEU A 292 19.62 -36.60 -41.90
C LEU A 292 19.79 -35.42 -40.94
N PRO A 293 20.16 -34.25 -41.47
CA PRO A 293 19.29 -33.06 -41.40
C PRO A 293 19.07 -32.50 -42.83
N GLU A 294 18.23 -31.50 -43.15
CA GLU A 294 17.55 -30.45 -42.36
C GLU A 294 16.09 -30.20 -42.82
N VAL A 295 15.30 -29.58 -41.93
CA VAL A 295 14.32 -28.48 -42.16
C VAL A 295 13.73 -28.27 -43.58
N ASN A 296 12.46 -28.67 -43.78
CA ASN A 296 11.32 -27.77 -44.14
C ASN A 296 10.10 -28.52 -44.68
N THR A 297 8.93 -28.35 -44.05
CA THR A 297 7.62 -28.28 -44.73
C THR A 297 6.60 -27.63 -43.78
N VAL A 298 5.75 -26.76 -44.31
CA VAL A 298 4.68 -26.09 -43.54
C VAL A 298 3.51 -27.06 -43.35
N CYS A 299 2.97 -27.14 -42.13
CA CYS A 299 1.75 -27.90 -41.84
C CYS A 299 0.63 -26.93 -41.41
N VAL A 300 -0.35 -26.74 -42.30
CA VAL A 300 -1.50 -25.86 -42.06
C VAL A 300 -2.50 -26.53 -41.12
N ALA A 301 -2.73 -25.94 -39.94
CA ALA A 301 -3.76 -26.40 -39.01
C ALA A 301 -5.19 -26.10 -39.55
N PRO A 302 -6.17 -27.01 -39.34
CA PRO A 302 -7.52 -26.83 -39.87
C PRO A 302 -8.30 -25.74 -39.12
N ARG A 303 -9.07 -24.93 -39.85
CA ARG A 303 -9.96 -23.92 -39.28
C ARG A 303 -11.14 -24.57 -38.53
N VAL A 304 -11.11 -24.50 -37.20
CA VAL A 304 -12.27 -24.82 -36.35
C VAL A 304 -13.23 -23.64 -36.34
N LYS A 305 -14.55 -23.91 -36.38
CA LYS A 305 -15.58 -22.87 -36.23
C LYS A 305 -15.67 -22.41 -34.77
N PRO A 306 -15.57 -21.11 -34.45
CA PRO A 306 -15.82 -20.60 -33.11
C PRO A 306 -17.31 -20.29 -32.93
N GLU A 307 -18.08 -21.24 -32.40
CA GLU A 307 -19.42 -20.94 -31.84
C GLU A 307 -19.85 -22.03 -30.86
N LEU A 308 -19.44 -21.87 -29.60
CA LEU A 308 -20.06 -22.48 -28.43
C LEU A 308 -20.31 -21.34 -27.44
N THR A 309 -21.55 -20.85 -27.41
CA THR A 309 -21.98 -19.90 -26.38
C THR A 309 -21.98 -20.62 -25.05
N LEU A 310 -20.97 -20.35 -24.21
CA LEU A 310 -21.00 -20.75 -22.81
C LEU A 310 -22.24 -20.14 -22.14
N PRO A 311 -22.89 -20.86 -21.19
CA PRO A 311 -24.01 -20.29 -20.47
C PRO A 311 -23.56 -19.05 -19.71
N VAL A 312 -24.33 -17.96 -19.81
CA VAL A 312 -24.06 -16.73 -19.06
C VAL A 312 -24.21 -17.05 -17.57
N MET A 313 -23.08 -17.10 -16.87
CA MET A 313 -23.06 -17.17 -15.41
C MET A 313 -23.48 -15.80 -14.86
N SER A 314 -24.28 -15.78 -13.79
CA SER A 314 -24.55 -14.54 -13.09
C SER A 314 -23.30 -14.09 -12.34
N ALA A 315 -23.05 -12.78 -12.30
CA ALA A 315 -21.87 -12.21 -11.65
C ALA A 315 -21.75 -12.63 -10.17
N GLU A 316 -22.86 -12.88 -9.49
CA GLU A 316 -22.93 -13.43 -8.12
C GLU A 316 -22.25 -14.81 -8.00
N VAL A 317 -22.43 -15.69 -9.01
CA VAL A 317 -21.80 -17.01 -9.03
C VAL A 317 -20.30 -16.87 -9.32
N GLU A 318 -19.90 -15.99 -10.23
CA GLU A 318 -18.48 -15.68 -10.48
C GLU A 318 -17.80 -15.08 -9.23
N GLN A 319 -18.48 -14.19 -8.52
CA GLN A 319 -18.02 -13.62 -7.24
C GLN A 319 -17.82 -14.72 -6.18
N SER A 320 -18.81 -15.60 -5.97
CA SER A 320 -18.66 -16.70 -5.00
C SER A 320 -17.50 -17.65 -5.34
N ILE A 321 -17.26 -17.92 -6.63
CA ILE A 321 -16.12 -18.73 -7.08
C ILE A 321 -14.78 -18.03 -6.81
N LEU A 322 -14.71 -16.70 -7.03
CA LEU A 322 -13.51 -15.90 -6.74
C LEU A 322 -13.22 -15.83 -5.22
N GLU A 323 -14.25 -15.70 -4.39
CA GLU A 323 -14.11 -15.76 -2.92
C GLU A 323 -13.66 -17.14 -2.43
N ASP A 324 -14.23 -18.21 -2.98
CA ASP A 324 -13.86 -19.57 -2.59
C ASP A 324 -12.44 -19.92 -3.05
N LEU A 325 -12.00 -19.44 -4.22
CA LEU A 325 -10.60 -19.49 -4.66
C LEU A 325 -9.67 -18.65 -3.76
N ARG A 326 -10.08 -17.44 -3.35
CA ARG A 326 -9.32 -16.58 -2.42
C ARG A 326 -9.13 -17.26 -1.06
N ASN A 327 -10.16 -17.92 -0.55
CA ASN A 327 -10.12 -18.65 0.73
C ASN A 327 -9.19 -19.88 0.65
N ARG A 328 -9.11 -20.54 -0.50
CA ARG A 328 -8.19 -21.67 -0.74
C ARG A 328 -6.71 -21.27 -0.90
N VAL A 329 -6.41 -19.99 -1.13
CA VAL A 329 -5.05 -19.49 -1.47
C VAL A 329 -4.51 -18.49 -0.42
N GLN A 330 -5.03 -18.53 0.81
CA GLN A 330 -4.44 -17.78 1.93
C GLN A 330 -3.03 -18.33 2.26
N LEU A 331 -2.01 -17.47 2.24
CA LEU A 331 -0.62 -17.87 2.44
C LEU A 331 -0.35 -18.26 3.89
N THR A 332 -0.02 -19.53 4.14
CA THR A 332 0.27 -20.04 5.48
C THR A 332 1.52 -19.41 6.08
N SER A 333 1.41 -18.88 7.30
CA SER A 333 2.48 -18.19 8.05
C SER A 333 3.68 -19.10 8.42
N THR A 334 4.62 -19.30 7.51
CA THR A 334 5.96 -19.88 7.79
C THR A 334 7.11 -19.19 7.06
N ALA A 335 6.87 -18.08 6.35
CA ALA A 335 7.90 -17.35 5.60
C ALA A 335 8.81 -16.54 6.55
N LEU A 336 10.00 -17.07 6.87
CA LEU A 336 11.00 -16.38 7.68
C LEU A 336 11.49 -15.08 6.98
N PRO A 337 11.53 -13.92 7.68
CA PRO A 337 12.01 -12.67 7.10
C PRO A 337 13.50 -12.70 6.77
N SER A 338 13.86 -12.04 5.66
CA SER A 338 15.25 -11.64 5.40
C SER A 338 15.64 -10.50 6.34
N VAL A 339 16.78 -10.61 7.04
CA VAL A 339 17.24 -9.54 7.96
C VAL A 339 18.37 -8.74 7.32
N SER A 340 18.17 -7.43 7.19
CA SER A 340 19.19 -6.46 6.77
C SER A 340 19.70 -5.70 7.99
N PHE A 341 21.01 -5.69 8.24
CA PHE A 341 21.59 -5.12 9.46
C PHE A 341 22.53 -3.94 9.15
N TYR A 342 22.18 -2.76 9.65
CA TYR A 342 22.98 -1.55 9.55
C TYR A 342 23.89 -1.39 10.79
N THR A 343 25.15 -1.76 10.64
CA THR A 343 26.17 -1.60 11.68
C THR A 343 26.79 -0.20 11.62
N PHE A 344 26.58 0.62 12.64
CA PHE A 344 27.31 1.88 12.78
C PHE A 344 28.74 1.65 13.29
N ILE A 345 29.71 2.16 12.54
CA ILE A 345 31.15 2.04 12.84
C ILE A 345 31.68 3.40 13.32
N ASN A 346 32.69 3.40 14.20
CA ASN A 346 33.34 4.60 14.76
C ASN A 346 32.38 5.58 15.49
N THR A 347 31.34 5.08 16.15
CA THR A 347 30.44 5.89 17.01
C THR A 347 31.06 6.26 18.36
N HIS A 348 32.14 5.59 18.78
CA HIS A 348 32.77 5.73 20.10
C HIS A 348 31.77 5.65 21.27
N ASN A 349 30.77 4.76 21.15
CA ASN A 349 29.66 4.58 22.10
C ASN A 349 28.85 5.87 22.39
N LYS A 350 28.86 6.85 21.47
CA LYS A 350 28.05 8.09 21.55
C LYS A 350 26.67 7.99 20.86
N LEU A 351 26.32 6.85 20.29
CA LEU A 351 25.01 6.63 19.67
C LEU A 351 24.06 6.08 20.74
N ASN A 352 22.97 6.80 20.99
CA ASN A 352 22.00 6.46 22.03
C ASN A 352 20.81 5.70 21.44
N CYS A 353 20.34 6.16 20.28
CA CYS A 353 19.21 5.57 19.56
C CYS A 353 19.47 5.56 18.05
N SER A 354 18.76 4.67 17.36
CA SER A 354 18.64 4.67 15.91
C SER A 354 17.19 4.47 15.51
N SER A 355 16.83 4.94 14.32
CA SER A 355 15.48 4.83 13.75
C SER A 355 15.59 4.56 12.25
N ILE A 356 14.59 3.88 11.69
CA ILE A 356 14.59 3.47 10.28
C ILE A 356 13.23 3.82 9.68
N SER A 357 13.23 4.42 8.49
CA SER A 357 12.01 4.67 7.70
C SER A 357 11.34 3.35 7.27
N GLN A 358 10.02 3.35 7.00
CA GLN A 358 9.28 2.12 6.62
C GLN A 358 9.88 1.40 5.39
N ASP A 359 10.47 2.17 4.46
CA ASP A 359 11.10 1.66 3.24
C ASP A 359 12.61 1.37 3.39
N GLY A 360 13.23 1.73 4.52
CA GLY A 360 14.67 1.59 4.77
C GLY A 360 15.57 2.53 3.95
N SER A 361 14.99 3.49 3.23
CA SER A 361 15.72 4.48 2.41
C SER A 361 16.49 5.49 3.27
N LEU A 362 15.87 5.93 4.37
CA LEU A 362 16.47 6.80 5.38
C LEU A 362 16.66 6.06 6.70
N VAL A 363 17.82 6.28 7.32
CA VAL A 363 18.16 5.85 8.68
C VAL A 363 18.55 7.09 9.48
N ALA A 364 18.08 7.22 10.73
CA ALA A 364 18.44 8.30 11.63
C ALA A 364 19.15 7.75 12.89
N GLY A 365 20.01 8.56 13.50
CA GLY A 365 20.72 8.21 14.72
C GLY A 365 20.85 9.42 15.65
N GLY A 366 20.42 9.26 16.90
CA GLY A 366 20.52 10.27 17.95
C GLY A 366 21.80 10.07 18.76
N PHE A 367 22.58 11.14 18.92
CA PHE A 367 23.88 11.09 19.58
C PHE A 367 23.89 11.83 20.91
N SER A 368 24.79 11.40 21.79
CA SER A 368 25.15 12.11 23.03
C SER A 368 25.90 13.43 22.80
N ASP A 369 26.31 13.74 21.56
CA ASP A 369 26.90 15.03 21.16
C ASP A 369 25.85 16.10 20.76
N SER A 370 24.57 15.89 21.12
CA SER A 370 23.40 16.70 20.76
C SER A 370 23.01 16.76 19.28
N SER A 371 23.70 16.01 18.40
CA SER A 371 23.31 15.91 16.99
C SER A 371 22.37 14.74 16.71
N VAL A 372 21.49 14.94 15.73
CA VAL A 372 20.87 13.86 14.97
C VAL A 372 21.60 13.76 13.63
N LYS A 373 21.99 12.56 13.23
CA LYS A 373 22.62 12.31 11.93
C LYS A 373 21.67 11.43 11.10
N VAL A 374 21.45 11.79 9.84
CA VAL A 374 20.54 11.06 8.95
C VAL A 374 21.31 10.57 7.73
N TRP A 375 21.26 9.26 7.48
CA TRP A 375 21.89 8.60 6.34
C TRP A 375 20.85 8.31 5.27
N ASP A 376 21.14 8.73 4.04
CA ASP A 376 20.38 8.38 2.84
C ASP A 376 21.08 7.19 2.18
N MET A 377 20.44 6.02 2.26
CA MET A 377 21.02 4.76 1.80
C MET A 377 21.07 4.67 0.26
N ALA A 378 20.22 5.39 -0.46
CA ALA A 378 20.27 5.46 -1.92
C ALA A 378 21.47 6.30 -2.38
N LYS A 379 21.68 7.48 -1.76
CA LYS A 379 22.86 8.33 -2.04
C LYS A 379 24.16 7.70 -1.58
N ALA A 380 24.15 6.92 -0.49
CA ALA A 380 25.33 6.19 -0.02
C ALA A 380 25.88 5.19 -1.07
N GLY A 381 25.00 4.52 -1.82
CA GLY A 381 25.40 3.58 -2.87
C GLY A 381 25.97 4.23 -4.14
N GLN A 382 25.70 5.50 -4.40
CA GLN A 382 26.09 6.19 -5.64
C GLN A 382 27.50 6.80 -5.61
N GLN A 383 28.12 6.95 -4.43
CA GLN A 383 29.38 7.70 -4.26
C GLN A 383 30.63 7.01 -4.85
N THR A 384 30.51 5.79 -5.38
CA THR A 384 31.60 5.02 -6.02
C THR A 384 31.60 5.08 -7.55
N ALA A 385 30.58 5.65 -8.19
CA ALA A 385 30.36 5.52 -9.64
C ALA A 385 30.60 6.80 -10.47
N THR A 386 30.87 7.95 -9.85
CA THR A 386 30.94 9.26 -10.55
C THR A 386 32.18 10.09 -10.17
N SER A 387 33.33 9.73 -10.74
CA SER A 387 34.53 10.57 -10.77
C SER A 387 35.35 10.36 -12.05
N GLY A 388 34.98 11.03 -13.15
CA GLY A 388 35.76 10.95 -14.39
C GLY A 388 34.99 11.16 -15.69
N MET A 389 34.30 12.29 -15.87
CA MET A 389 34.08 12.96 -17.17
C MET A 389 33.89 14.48 -16.95
N GLN A 390 33.96 15.26 -18.03
CA GLN A 390 33.97 16.74 -18.08
C GLN A 390 32.77 17.42 -17.37
N GLY A 391 32.80 18.72 -17.06
CA GLY A 391 33.84 19.74 -17.25
C GLY A 391 33.24 21.11 -17.61
N GLU A 392 33.74 22.18 -16.96
CA GLU A 392 33.58 23.62 -17.25
C GLU A 392 32.18 24.15 -17.67
N ASN A 393 31.52 24.86 -16.75
CA ASN A 393 31.16 26.29 -16.92
C ASN A 393 30.51 26.85 -15.65
N ASP A 394 31.19 27.78 -14.97
CA ASP A 394 30.63 28.61 -13.89
C ASP A 394 30.06 29.92 -14.46
N THR A 395 28.99 30.47 -13.86
CA THR A 395 28.87 31.91 -13.51
C THR A 395 27.51 32.25 -12.85
N SER A 396 27.50 32.37 -11.51
CA SER A 396 26.78 33.45 -10.78
C SER A 396 26.93 33.34 -9.25
N ASN A 397 27.82 34.18 -8.68
CA ASN A 397 27.73 34.89 -7.38
C ASN A 397 27.03 34.17 -6.19
N SER A 398 27.66 33.76 -5.07
CA SER A 398 28.72 34.40 -4.24
C SER A 398 28.32 35.79 -3.70
N GLU A 399 28.45 36.17 -2.43
CA GLU A 399 29.03 35.59 -1.18
C GLU A 399 28.04 35.78 0.01
N LEU A 400 28.24 35.46 1.31
CA LEU A 400 29.30 34.91 2.18
C LEU A 400 28.65 33.86 3.15
N GLY A 401 29.35 33.10 4.01
CA GLY A 401 30.80 32.93 4.18
C GLY A 401 31.24 32.60 5.62
N MET A 402 31.29 31.30 5.98
CA MET A 402 32.13 30.78 7.10
C MET A 402 32.36 29.28 6.89
N GLY A 403 33.58 28.88 6.48
CA GLY A 403 33.84 27.55 5.92
C GLY A 403 34.81 26.66 6.70
N THR A 404 34.48 25.37 6.81
CA THR A 404 35.46 24.31 7.14
C THR A 404 35.20 23.01 6.36
N ASN A 405 36.01 22.75 5.33
CA ASN A 405 36.39 21.43 4.80
C ASN A 405 35.32 20.31 4.82
N ASN A 406 34.24 20.48 4.07
CA ASN A 406 33.24 19.43 3.87
C ASN A 406 33.73 18.38 2.84
N ARG A 407 34.65 17.49 3.25
CA ARG A 407 34.78 16.16 2.62
C ARG A 407 33.37 15.55 2.65
N LYS A 408 32.77 15.31 1.47
CA LYS A 408 31.34 14.95 1.30
C LYS A 408 30.88 13.97 2.40
N ARG A 409 30.15 14.48 3.39
CA ARG A 409 29.61 13.64 4.48
C ARG A 409 28.49 12.78 3.88
N SER A 410 28.54 11.47 4.10
CA SER A 410 27.51 10.52 3.67
C SER A 410 26.23 10.55 4.53
N TYR A 411 26.10 11.59 5.38
CA TYR A 411 24.97 11.85 6.24
C TYR A 411 24.69 13.35 6.29
N THR A 412 23.42 13.73 6.42
CA THR A 412 23.05 15.10 6.80
C THR A 412 23.14 15.25 8.33
N LEU A 413 23.63 16.41 8.78
CA LEU A 413 23.83 16.72 10.19
C LEU A 413 22.75 17.70 10.64
N LEU A 414 21.86 17.23 11.51
CA LEU A 414 20.84 18.04 12.15
C LEU A 414 21.34 18.43 13.55
N GLN A 415 21.61 19.72 13.75
CA GLN A 415 22.09 20.27 15.01
C GLN A 415 21.11 21.34 15.52
N GLY A 416 20.90 21.38 16.84
CA GLY A 416 20.04 22.39 17.47
C GLY A 416 19.64 22.06 18.90
N HIS A 417 19.57 20.77 19.27
CA HIS A 417 19.46 20.36 20.66
C HIS A 417 20.66 20.83 21.49
N SER A 418 20.46 20.92 22.80
CA SER A 418 21.50 21.30 23.79
C SER A 418 21.85 20.18 24.77
N GLY A 419 21.21 19.02 24.66
CA GLY A 419 21.49 17.81 25.44
C GLY A 419 21.61 16.57 24.54
N PRO A 420 21.98 15.40 25.11
CA PRO A 420 21.93 14.13 24.40
C PRO A 420 20.54 13.85 23.82
N VAL A 421 20.48 13.24 22.65
CA VAL A 421 19.24 12.74 22.03
C VAL A 421 18.94 11.35 22.56
N HIS A 422 17.69 11.05 22.94
CA HIS A 422 17.31 9.75 23.54
C HIS A 422 16.44 8.88 22.63
N SER A 423 15.57 9.48 21.82
CA SER A 423 14.82 8.78 20.78
C SER A 423 14.69 9.63 19.53
N THR A 424 14.51 8.94 18.41
CA THR A 424 14.27 9.49 17.08
C THR A 424 13.22 8.64 16.39
N THR A 425 12.25 9.28 15.73
CA THR A 425 11.19 8.58 15.01
C THR A 425 10.89 9.29 13.69
N PHE A 426 10.65 8.51 12.63
CA PHE A 426 10.20 9.02 11.34
C PHE A 426 8.67 9.13 11.30
N SER A 427 8.16 10.13 10.58
CA SER A 427 6.77 10.14 10.12
C SER A 427 6.46 8.87 9.33
N PRO A 428 5.23 8.34 9.38
CA PRO A 428 4.79 7.24 8.50
C PRO A 428 5.05 7.48 7.00
N LEU A 429 5.14 8.74 6.57
CA LEU A 429 5.42 9.17 5.19
C LEU A 429 6.89 9.53 4.93
N GLY A 430 7.78 9.48 5.93
CA GLY A 430 9.21 9.81 5.79
C GLY A 430 9.58 11.30 5.62
N ASP A 431 8.59 12.18 5.42
CA ASP A 431 8.78 13.63 5.21
C ASP A 431 9.33 14.40 6.43
N PHE A 432 9.10 13.85 7.62
CA PHE A 432 9.49 14.46 8.89
C PHE A 432 10.18 13.48 9.84
N ILE A 433 11.05 14.02 10.68
CA ILE A 433 11.65 13.33 11.84
C ILE A 433 11.25 14.08 13.10
N LEU A 434 10.91 13.36 14.17
CA LEU A 434 10.91 13.88 15.54
C LEU A 434 12.15 13.36 16.29
N SER A 435 12.74 14.20 17.14
CA SER A 435 13.77 13.80 18.10
C SER A 435 13.47 14.31 19.51
N SER A 436 13.70 13.46 20.51
CA SER A 436 13.63 13.79 21.94
C SER A 436 15.03 13.98 22.54
N SER A 437 15.16 14.86 23.53
CA SER A 437 16.44 15.12 24.19
C SER A 437 16.28 15.31 25.71
N ALA A 438 17.39 15.13 26.43
CA ALA A 438 17.51 15.54 27.82
C ALA A 438 17.36 17.06 28.02
N ASP A 439 17.44 17.88 26.96
CA ASP A 439 17.14 19.33 27.04
C ASP A 439 15.64 19.66 27.24
N SER A 440 14.81 18.64 27.52
CA SER A 440 13.34 18.68 27.69
C SER A 440 12.55 19.13 26.44
N THR A 441 13.24 19.37 25.31
CA THR A 441 12.60 19.72 24.05
C THR A 441 12.37 18.50 23.16
N ILE A 442 11.28 18.54 22.41
CA ILE A 442 11.04 17.65 21.26
C ILE A 442 11.11 18.52 20.01
N ARG A 443 11.76 18.02 18.95
CA ARG A 443 12.00 18.82 17.74
C ARG A 443 11.54 18.12 16.47
N LEU A 444 10.83 18.89 15.64
CA LEU A 444 10.41 18.48 14.30
C LEU A 444 11.44 18.93 13.27
N TRP A 445 11.85 18.03 12.38
CA TRP A 445 12.79 18.29 11.31
C TRP A 445 12.18 17.87 9.97
N SER A 446 12.39 18.67 8.92
CA SER A 446 12.03 18.26 7.54
C SER A 446 13.15 17.43 6.94
N THR A 447 12.85 16.26 6.37
CA THR A 447 13.85 15.47 5.62
C THR A 447 14.18 16.07 4.25
N LYS A 448 13.23 16.83 3.68
CA LYS A 448 13.41 17.59 2.43
C LYS A 448 14.34 18.78 2.60
N LEU A 449 14.11 19.62 3.61
CA LEU A 449 14.92 20.83 3.86
C LEU A 449 16.15 20.59 4.75
N ASN A 450 16.19 19.51 5.53
CA ASN A 450 17.23 19.20 6.52
C ASN A 450 17.41 20.30 7.60
N THR A 451 16.30 20.96 7.96
CA THR A 451 16.23 22.03 8.97
C THR A 451 15.24 21.68 10.10
N ASN A 452 15.40 22.32 11.26
CA ASN A 452 14.41 22.30 12.33
C ASN A 452 13.23 23.22 11.95
N LEU A 453 12.00 22.71 12.10
CA LEU A 453 10.76 23.47 11.87
C LEU A 453 10.14 23.95 13.18
N VAL A 454 10.01 23.06 14.16
CA VAL A 454 9.28 23.30 15.42
C VAL A 454 10.08 22.77 16.60
N CYS A 455 9.98 23.46 17.74
CA CYS A 455 10.51 23.05 19.03
C CYS A 455 9.37 23.05 20.05
N TYR A 456 8.91 21.86 20.43
CA TYR A 456 7.89 21.66 21.45
C TYR A 456 8.53 21.72 22.83
N LYS A 457 7.89 22.45 23.75
CA LYS A 457 8.32 22.61 25.14
C LYS A 457 7.11 22.40 26.07
N GLY A 458 7.34 21.71 27.18
CA GLY A 458 6.29 21.42 28.16
C GLY A 458 6.62 20.27 29.11
N HIS A 459 7.59 19.42 28.77
CA HIS A 459 8.30 18.63 29.80
C HIS A 459 9.27 19.54 30.56
N ASN A 460 9.43 19.27 31.86
CA ASN A 460 10.38 19.94 32.74
C ASN A 460 11.63 19.08 33.02
N TYR A 461 11.69 17.90 32.40
CA TYR A 461 12.64 16.82 32.63
C TYR A 461 13.00 16.16 31.28
N PRO A 462 14.02 15.29 31.22
CA PRO A 462 14.37 14.54 30.01
C PRO A 462 13.16 13.82 29.38
N VAL A 463 13.08 13.89 28.06
CA VAL A 463 12.12 13.12 27.26
C VAL A 463 12.85 11.89 26.75
N TRP A 464 12.36 10.70 27.13
CA TRP A 464 12.99 9.44 26.78
C TRP A 464 12.61 9.03 25.36
N ASP A 465 11.35 8.65 25.14
CA ASP A 465 10.84 8.19 23.85
C ASP A 465 9.80 9.13 23.24
N VAL A 466 9.72 9.13 21.91
CA VAL A 466 8.71 9.84 21.12
C VAL A 466 8.28 8.95 19.96
N LYS A 467 6.97 8.82 19.75
CA LYS A 467 6.39 8.07 18.62
C LYS A 467 5.30 8.88 17.92
N PHE A 468 5.32 8.88 16.59
CA PHE A 468 4.20 9.31 15.76
C PHE A 468 2.98 8.40 15.96
N SER A 469 1.79 8.98 15.84
CA SER A 469 0.57 8.24 15.50
C SER A 469 0.74 7.55 14.12
N PRO A 470 0.15 6.36 13.90
CA PRO A 470 0.06 5.71 12.58
C PRO A 470 -0.39 6.61 11.41
N VAL A 471 -1.21 7.63 11.67
CA VAL A 471 -1.67 8.62 10.66
C VAL A 471 -0.73 9.83 10.55
N GLY A 472 0.04 10.13 11.61
CA GLY A 472 1.12 11.11 11.60
C GLY A 472 0.80 12.53 12.05
N HIS A 473 -0.48 12.92 12.16
CA HIS A 473 -0.88 14.26 12.65
C HIS A 473 -0.56 14.51 14.14
N TYR A 474 -0.60 13.45 14.93
CA TYR A 474 -0.32 13.46 16.37
C TYR A 474 0.96 12.70 16.69
N PHE A 475 1.58 13.03 17.81
CA PHE A 475 2.67 12.25 18.39
C PHE A 475 2.55 12.19 19.90
N ALA A 476 3.18 11.18 20.50
CA ALA A 476 3.21 10.95 21.93
C ALA A 476 4.66 10.97 22.43
N SER A 477 4.85 11.41 23.67
CA SER A 477 6.16 11.47 24.34
C SER A 477 6.11 10.79 25.71
N SER A 478 7.22 10.18 26.12
CA SER A 478 7.47 9.63 27.46
C SER A 478 8.59 10.43 28.16
N SER A 479 8.57 10.50 29.50
CA SER A 479 9.51 11.33 30.25
C SER A 479 9.75 10.84 31.68
N HIS A 480 10.91 11.25 32.20
CA HIS A 480 11.29 11.18 33.61
C HIS A 480 10.35 12.01 34.53
N ASP A 481 9.47 12.86 33.99
CA ASP A 481 8.41 13.53 34.79
C ASP A 481 7.25 12.61 35.22
N ARG A 482 7.35 11.30 34.94
CA ARG A 482 6.34 10.24 35.21
C ARG A 482 5.01 10.43 34.47
N THR A 483 4.98 11.32 33.48
CA THR A 483 3.83 11.49 32.60
C THR A 483 4.21 11.24 31.15
N ALA A 484 3.27 10.69 30.40
CA ALA A 484 3.31 10.71 28.95
C ALA A 484 2.39 11.83 28.43
N ARG A 485 2.70 12.42 27.27
CA ARG A 485 1.90 13.54 26.71
C ARG A 485 1.58 13.31 25.25
N VAL A 486 0.42 13.81 24.84
CA VAL A 486 -0.06 13.77 23.44
C VAL A 486 0.02 15.18 22.86
N TRP A 487 0.49 15.29 21.63
CA TRP A 487 0.74 16.55 20.92
C TRP A 487 0.18 16.47 19.50
N SER A 488 -0.28 17.59 18.95
CA SER A 488 -0.54 17.76 17.50
C SER A 488 0.60 18.55 16.88
N MET A 489 0.98 18.23 15.63
CA MET A 489 2.07 18.94 14.94
C MET A 489 1.86 20.46 14.82
N ASP A 490 0.61 20.91 14.76
CA ASP A 490 0.26 22.33 14.56
C ASP A 490 0.31 23.16 15.85
N ARG A 491 0.46 22.52 17.03
CA ARG A 491 0.36 23.19 18.33
C ARG A 491 1.55 22.86 19.23
N ILE A 492 2.22 23.92 19.70
CA ILE A 492 3.44 23.83 20.53
C ILE A 492 3.14 23.28 21.93
N GLN A 493 1.90 23.37 22.40
CA GLN A 493 1.44 22.89 23.72
C GLN A 493 0.89 21.45 23.66
N PRO A 494 1.02 20.66 24.74
CA PRO A 494 0.44 19.31 24.80
C PRO A 494 -1.09 19.36 24.90
N LEU A 495 -1.76 18.43 24.23
CA LEU A 495 -3.22 18.29 24.21
C LEU A 495 -3.76 17.51 25.41
N ARG A 496 -2.98 16.55 25.91
CA ARG A 496 -3.30 15.67 27.03
C ARG A 496 -2.05 15.34 27.84
N ILE A 497 -2.24 15.13 29.14
CA ILE A 497 -1.21 14.68 30.08
C ILE A 497 -1.73 13.40 30.72
N MET A 498 -1.07 12.28 30.40
CA MET A 498 -1.38 10.95 30.89
C MET A 498 -0.50 10.70 32.12
N ALA A 499 -1.10 10.84 33.30
CA ALA A 499 -0.41 10.82 34.60
C ALA A 499 -0.95 9.69 35.49
N GLY A 500 -0.05 8.95 36.13
CA GLY A 500 -0.44 7.88 37.07
C GLY A 500 0.60 6.78 37.29
N HIS A 501 1.64 6.70 36.45
CA HIS A 501 2.81 5.85 36.72
C HIS A 501 3.52 6.26 38.01
N LEU A 502 4.08 5.27 38.70
CA LEU A 502 4.73 5.47 40.01
C LEU A 502 6.19 5.94 39.85
N SER A 503 6.83 5.61 38.74
CA SER A 503 8.14 6.11 38.31
C SER A 503 8.09 6.58 36.85
N ASP A 504 9.25 6.82 36.27
CA ASP A 504 9.47 7.33 34.92
C ASP A 504 8.72 6.52 33.85
N VAL A 505 8.32 7.18 32.76
CA VAL A 505 7.77 6.49 31.59
C VAL A 505 8.88 6.35 30.57
N ASP A 506 9.36 5.13 30.38
CA ASP A 506 10.54 4.84 29.55
C ASP A 506 10.17 4.80 28.07
N CYS A 507 9.15 4.02 27.70
CA CYS A 507 8.72 3.84 26.31
C CYS A 507 7.23 4.14 26.09
N VAL A 508 6.87 4.53 24.87
CA VAL A 508 5.50 4.83 24.45
C VAL A 508 5.20 4.18 23.10
N GLN A 509 3.98 3.69 22.88
CA GLN A 509 3.57 3.10 21.62
C GLN A 509 2.08 3.39 21.34
N TRP A 510 1.79 3.86 20.12
CA TRP A 510 0.40 4.05 19.66
C TRP A 510 -0.22 2.72 19.24
N HIS A 511 -1.51 2.55 19.56
CA HIS A 511 -2.35 1.51 19.00
C HIS A 511 -2.72 1.83 17.53
N PRO A 512 -2.89 0.83 16.63
CA PRO A 512 -3.15 1.08 15.20
C PRO A 512 -4.34 2.01 14.91
N ASN A 513 -5.43 1.92 15.68
CA ASN A 513 -6.61 2.78 15.52
C ASN A 513 -6.43 4.24 16.00
N CYS A 514 -5.24 4.62 16.49
CA CYS A 514 -4.91 5.95 17.03
C CYS A 514 -5.71 6.44 18.25
N ASN A 515 -6.71 5.70 18.75
CA ASN A 515 -7.53 6.11 19.90
C ASN A 515 -6.89 5.73 21.25
N TYR A 516 -5.94 4.78 21.25
CA TYR A 516 -5.26 4.31 22.46
C TYR A 516 -3.73 4.46 22.36
N ILE A 517 -3.10 4.69 23.50
CA ILE A 517 -1.64 4.70 23.68
C ILE A 517 -1.27 3.72 24.79
N ALA A 518 -0.25 2.89 24.56
CA ALA A 518 0.40 2.10 25.59
C ALA A 518 1.68 2.81 26.08
N THR A 519 1.93 2.76 27.39
CA THR A 519 3.14 3.31 28.04
C THR A 519 3.80 2.26 28.93
N GLY A 520 5.11 2.09 28.78
CA GLY A 520 5.93 1.23 29.62
C GLY A 520 6.74 2.07 30.59
N SER A 521 6.87 1.59 31.83
CA SER A 521 7.50 2.32 32.93
C SER A 521 8.44 1.44 33.72
N SER A 522 9.39 2.08 34.38
CA SER A 522 10.26 1.51 35.40
C SER A 522 9.48 1.04 36.65
N ASP A 523 8.19 1.40 36.78
CA ASP A 523 7.27 0.89 37.80
C ASP A 523 6.80 -0.56 37.54
N LYS A 524 7.31 -1.18 36.47
CA LYS A 524 7.08 -2.58 36.07
C LYS A 524 5.64 -2.85 35.62
N THR A 525 4.86 -1.79 35.37
CA THR A 525 3.53 -1.87 34.75
C THR A 525 3.55 -1.31 33.33
N VAL A 526 2.79 -1.94 32.43
CA VAL A 526 2.37 -1.29 31.18
C VAL A 526 0.99 -0.69 31.45
N ARG A 527 0.68 0.47 30.89
CA ARG A 527 -0.66 1.08 30.98
C ARG A 527 -1.18 1.44 29.60
N MET A 528 -2.47 1.29 29.40
CA MET A 528 -3.17 1.73 28.19
C MET A 528 -4.10 2.88 28.54
N TRP A 529 -4.00 3.94 27.76
CA TRP A 529 -4.72 5.21 27.94
C TRP A 529 -5.61 5.47 26.74
N ASP A 530 -6.80 6.02 26.99
CA ASP A 530 -7.63 6.62 25.94
C ASP A 530 -7.12 8.04 25.64
N VAL A 531 -6.90 8.32 24.36
CA VAL A 531 -6.38 9.61 23.87
C VAL A 531 -7.41 10.75 24.02
N SER A 532 -8.70 10.43 24.05
CA SER A 532 -9.77 11.43 24.11
C SER A 532 -9.99 11.97 25.53
N SER A 533 -10.17 11.09 26.52
CA SER A 533 -10.28 11.46 27.94
C SER A 533 -8.92 11.73 28.61
N GLY A 534 -7.88 10.96 28.26
CA GLY A 534 -6.63 10.89 29.00
C GLY A 534 -6.65 9.92 30.19
N GLU A 535 -7.72 9.14 30.39
CA GLU A 535 -7.83 8.19 31.50
C GLU A 535 -7.14 6.83 31.20
N CYS A 536 -6.76 6.12 32.27
CA CYS A 536 -6.10 4.82 32.21
C CYS A 536 -7.13 3.69 32.10
N VAL A 537 -7.27 3.11 30.91
CA VAL A 537 -8.27 2.07 30.56
C VAL A 537 -7.86 0.67 31.06
N ARG A 538 -6.56 0.35 31.02
CA ARG A 538 -5.99 -0.93 31.49
C ARG A 538 -4.61 -0.72 32.12
N ILE A 539 -4.29 -1.56 33.11
CA ILE A 539 -2.96 -1.70 33.72
C ILE A 539 -2.57 -3.18 33.59
N PHE A 540 -1.42 -3.46 33.00
CA PHE A 540 -0.88 -4.81 32.82
C PHE A 540 0.26 -5.00 33.84
N ILE A 541 0.15 -6.05 34.66
CA ILE A 541 1.04 -6.32 35.80
C ILE A 541 1.55 -7.75 35.70
N GLY A 542 2.88 -7.93 35.81
CA GLY A 542 3.51 -9.26 35.76
C GLY A 542 5.02 -9.22 35.52
N HIS A 543 5.52 -8.15 34.92
CA HIS A 543 6.97 -7.93 34.69
C HIS A 543 7.77 -7.83 35.99
N ARG A 544 9.04 -8.23 35.91
CA ARG A 544 9.95 -8.28 37.07
C ARG A 544 10.99 -7.15 37.10
N SER A 545 11.29 -6.54 35.96
CA SER A 545 12.11 -5.34 35.87
C SER A 545 11.46 -4.25 34.99
N MET A 546 12.23 -3.20 34.69
CA MET A 546 11.79 -2.02 33.92
C MET A 546 11.39 -2.40 32.49
N ILE A 547 10.37 -1.72 31.95
CA ILE A 547 9.83 -2.02 30.61
C ILE A 547 10.45 -1.08 29.58
N LEU A 548 11.42 -1.60 28.83
CA LEU A 548 12.24 -0.82 27.90
C LEU A 548 11.65 -0.74 26.49
N SER A 549 10.80 -1.69 26.10
CA SER A 549 10.18 -1.69 24.76
C SER A 549 8.74 -2.19 24.76
N LEU A 550 7.95 -1.63 23.84
CA LEU A 550 6.57 -2.00 23.53
C LEU A 550 6.37 -2.14 22.03
N ALA A 551 5.54 -3.08 21.62
CA ALA A 551 4.99 -3.18 20.28
C ALA A 551 3.53 -3.67 20.35
N ILE A 552 2.70 -3.28 19.40
CA ILE A 552 1.30 -3.71 19.28
C ILE A 552 1.13 -4.41 17.92
N SER A 553 0.35 -5.48 17.84
CA SER A 553 0.09 -6.17 16.57
C SER A 553 -0.71 -5.27 15.61
N PRO A 554 -0.54 -5.39 14.29
CA PRO A 554 -1.30 -4.58 13.32
C PRO A 554 -2.82 -4.75 13.43
N GLU A 555 -3.29 -5.93 13.86
CA GLU A 555 -4.69 -6.22 14.17
C GLU A 555 -5.24 -5.46 15.40
N GLY A 556 -4.38 -4.85 16.22
CA GLY A 556 -4.76 -4.16 17.45
C GLY A 556 -5.16 -5.08 18.62
N ARG A 557 -5.08 -6.41 18.46
CA ARG A 557 -5.49 -7.34 19.53
C ARG A 557 -4.42 -7.58 20.60
N TYR A 558 -3.15 -7.71 20.18
CA TYR A 558 -2.07 -8.17 21.07
C TYR A 558 -0.99 -7.10 21.26
N MET A 559 -0.36 -7.11 22.42
CA MET A 559 0.76 -6.23 22.75
C MET A 559 1.94 -7.05 23.28
N ALA A 560 3.11 -6.86 22.69
CA ALA A 560 4.37 -7.38 23.19
C ALA A 560 5.09 -6.31 24.01
N SER A 561 5.74 -6.72 25.10
CA SER A 561 6.44 -5.83 26.03
C SER A 561 7.73 -6.49 26.51
N GLY A 562 8.86 -5.79 26.37
CA GLY A 562 10.20 -6.30 26.66
C GLY A 562 10.80 -5.60 27.88
N ASP A 563 11.36 -6.38 28.79
CA ASP A 563 11.99 -5.88 30.02
C ASP A 563 13.53 -5.81 29.94
N GLU A 564 14.12 -5.29 31.01
CA GLU A 564 15.58 -5.27 31.26
C GLU A 564 16.18 -6.67 31.50
N ASP A 565 15.41 -7.61 32.06
CA ASP A 565 15.87 -8.96 32.44
C ASP A 565 16.01 -9.92 31.23
N GLY A 566 15.45 -9.56 30.07
CA GLY A 566 15.44 -10.40 28.87
C GLY A 566 14.15 -11.22 28.67
N THR A 567 13.08 -10.90 29.40
CA THR A 567 11.75 -11.49 29.23
C THR A 567 10.86 -10.60 28.36
N ILE A 568 10.07 -11.23 27.50
CA ILE A 568 9.08 -10.54 26.66
C ILE A 568 7.70 -11.11 27.01
N MET A 569 6.77 -10.28 27.48
CA MET A 569 5.40 -10.72 27.76
C MET A 569 4.45 -10.29 26.64
N LEU A 570 3.66 -11.25 26.16
CA LEU A 570 2.57 -11.03 25.22
C LEU A 570 1.24 -10.93 25.99
N TRP A 571 0.54 -9.81 25.79
CA TRP A 571 -0.75 -9.49 26.41
C TRP A 571 -1.86 -9.49 25.36
N ASP A 572 -3.06 -9.89 25.77
CA ASP A 572 -4.30 -9.63 25.03
C ASP A 572 -4.93 -8.33 25.56
N LEU A 573 -5.12 -7.34 24.67
CA LEU A 573 -5.54 -5.99 25.07
C LEU A 573 -7.00 -5.93 25.55
N ALA A 574 -7.84 -6.88 25.15
CA ALA A 574 -9.24 -6.98 25.58
C ALA A 574 -9.35 -7.47 27.03
N THR A 575 -8.78 -8.65 27.33
CA THR A 575 -8.83 -9.28 28.66
C THR A 575 -7.85 -8.68 29.66
N GLY A 576 -6.80 -8.00 29.21
CA GLY A 576 -5.74 -7.47 30.09
C GLY A 576 -4.76 -8.52 30.62
N ARG A 577 -4.93 -9.79 30.27
CA ARG A 577 -4.18 -10.93 30.83
C ARG A 577 -2.89 -11.19 30.02
N CYS A 578 -1.83 -11.62 30.71
CA CYS A 578 -0.63 -12.12 30.05
C CYS A 578 -0.94 -13.49 29.43
N LEU A 579 -0.85 -13.60 28.11
CA LEU A 579 -1.02 -14.86 27.40
C LEU A 579 0.20 -15.77 27.61
N THR A 580 1.39 -15.25 27.31
CA THR A 580 2.62 -16.03 27.40
C THR A 580 3.86 -15.17 27.69
N PRO A 581 4.74 -15.59 28.62
CA PRO A 581 6.11 -15.10 28.67
C PRO A 581 6.96 -15.83 27.60
N LEU A 582 7.60 -15.05 26.74
CA LEU A 582 8.62 -15.45 25.79
C LEU A 582 9.98 -15.22 26.43
N MET A 583 10.50 -16.25 27.11
CA MET A 583 11.83 -16.22 27.72
C MET A 583 12.88 -16.67 26.71
N GLY A 584 14.04 -15.99 26.67
CA GLY A 584 15.19 -16.48 25.91
C GLY A 584 16.28 -15.46 25.58
N HIS A 585 16.07 -14.16 25.76
CA HIS A 585 17.19 -13.22 25.80
C HIS A 585 17.92 -13.32 27.14
N THR A 586 19.18 -12.89 27.18
CA THR A 586 20.00 -12.90 28.41
C THR A 586 20.32 -11.50 28.93
N SER A 587 19.69 -10.48 28.36
CA SER A 587 19.86 -9.05 28.72
C SER A 587 18.76 -8.21 28.06
N CYS A 588 18.73 -6.91 28.40
CA CYS A 588 17.76 -5.89 28.03
C CYS A 588 17.18 -6.04 26.62
N VAL A 589 15.85 -6.02 26.51
CA VAL A 589 15.14 -6.00 25.21
C VAL A 589 14.80 -4.55 24.84
N TRP A 590 15.71 -3.90 24.12
CA TRP A 590 15.57 -2.49 23.72
C TRP A 590 14.55 -2.25 22.60
N THR A 591 14.21 -3.28 21.81
CA THR A 591 13.35 -3.09 20.64
C THR A 591 12.51 -4.33 20.31
N LEU A 592 11.26 -4.08 19.94
CA LEU A 592 10.26 -5.07 19.51
C LEU A 592 9.56 -4.54 18.26
N SER A 593 9.28 -5.42 17.29
CA SER A 593 8.48 -5.09 16.10
C SER A 593 7.68 -6.31 15.66
N PHE A 594 6.39 -6.14 15.36
CA PHE A 594 5.57 -7.17 14.70
C PHE A 594 5.75 -7.11 13.17
N SER A 595 5.53 -8.24 12.50
CA SER A 595 5.32 -8.29 11.04
C SER A 595 4.01 -7.56 10.67
N CYS A 596 3.88 -7.10 9.43
CA CYS A 596 2.67 -6.42 8.95
C CYS A 596 1.41 -7.31 8.98
N GLU A 597 1.56 -8.63 9.06
CA GLU A 597 0.49 -9.62 9.21
C GLU A 597 0.20 -9.98 10.68
N GLY A 598 0.96 -9.44 11.65
CA GLY A 598 0.86 -9.80 13.08
C GLY A 598 1.36 -11.21 13.45
N SER A 599 1.65 -12.05 12.44
CA SER A 599 2.08 -13.45 12.55
C SER A 599 3.38 -13.67 13.32
N LEU A 600 4.33 -12.75 13.16
CA LEU A 600 5.69 -12.84 13.70
C LEU A 600 6.01 -11.63 14.57
N LEU A 601 6.74 -11.87 15.66
CA LEU A 601 7.37 -10.86 16.49
C LEU A 601 8.88 -10.97 16.36
N ALA A 602 9.56 -9.84 16.14
CA ALA A 602 11.01 -9.74 16.20
C ALA A 602 11.44 -8.94 17.44
N SER A 603 12.49 -9.40 18.13
CA SER A 603 13.07 -8.75 19.30
C SER A 603 14.57 -8.54 19.15
N GLY A 604 15.05 -7.37 19.56
CA GLY A 604 16.46 -6.98 19.55
C GLY A 604 16.92 -6.64 20.97
N SER A 605 18.11 -7.13 21.33
CA SER A 605 18.62 -7.07 22.71
C SER A 605 20.07 -6.58 22.79
N ALA A 606 20.44 -6.15 23.99
CA ALA A 606 21.82 -5.96 24.43
C ALA A 606 22.68 -7.23 24.31
N ASP A 607 22.07 -8.43 24.32
CA ASP A 607 22.76 -9.72 24.14
C ASP A 607 23.34 -9.96 22.72
N CYS A 608 23.33 -8.93 21.87
CA CYS A 608 23.82 -8.95 20.50
C CYS A 608 23.08 -9.94 19.58
N SER A 609 21.86 -10.36 19.93
CA SER A 609 21.03 -11.21 19.07
C SER A 609 19.71 -10.53 18.65
N VAL A 610 19.26 -10.90 17.44
CA VAL A 610 17.87 -10.70 16.99
C VAL A 610 17.15 -12.05 17.11
N LYS A 611 15.97 -12.09 17.72
CA LYS A 611 15.15 -13.30 17.82
C LYS A 611 13.81 -13.12 17.14
N LEU A 612 13.36 -14.18 16.48
CA LEU A 612 12.06 -14.25 15.80
C LEU A 612 11.17 -15.23 16.55
N TRP A 613 9.93 -14.82 16.82
CA TRP A 613 8.94 -15.58 17.60
C TRP A 613 7.66 -15.74 16.79
N ASP A 614 7.05 -16.93 16.86
CA ASP A 614 5.74 -17.22 16.29
C ASP A 614 4.63 -16.80 17.27
N VAL A 615 3.83 -15.82 16.87
CA VAL A 615 2.71 -15.31 17.69
C VAL A 615 1.51 -16.25 17.59
N THR A 616 1.27 -16.84 16.41
CA THR A 616 0.12 -17.70 16.12
C THR A 616 0.13 -19.02 16.91
N ARG A 617 1.33 -19.54 17.21
CA ARG A 617 1.53 -20.71 18.08
C ARG A 617 1.35 -20.40 19.57
N SER A 618 1.32 -19.12 19.96
CA SER A 618 1.03 -18.72 21.35
C SER A 618 -0.47 -18.62 21.64
N THR A 619 -1.30 -18.34 20.63
CA THR A 619 -2.75 -18.15 20.76
C THR A 619 -3.54 -19.45 20.58
N LYS A 620 -3.00 -20.41 19.81
CA LYS A 620 -3.55 -21.76 19.70
C LYS A 620 -3.04 -22.63 20.86
N LEU A 621 -3.94 -22.99 21.79
CA LEU A 621 -3.68 -24.01 22.81
C LEU A 621 -3.11 -25.29 22.16
N PRO A 622 -2.09 -25.94 22.76
CA PRO A 622 -1.40 -27.05 22.14
C PRO A 622 -2.30 -28.29 22.07
N ARG A 623 -2.93 -28.51 20.92
CA ARG A 623 -3.38 -29.87 20.53
C ARG A 623 -2.16 -30.75 20.35
N SER A 624 -2.29 -31.99 20.80
CA SER A 624 -1.19 -32.89 21.13
C SER A 624 -0.30 -33.26 19.94
N GLU A 625 1.01 -33.13 20.11
CA GLU A 625 1.96 -34.11 19.58
C GLU A 625 3.20 -34.16 20.48
N GLU A 626 3.44 -35.31 21.12
CA GLU A 626 4.65 -35.57 21.89
C GLU A 626 5.70 -36.29 21.05
N LYS A 627 6.95 -35.81 21.10
CA LYS A 627 8.15 -36.65 21.20
C LYS A 627 9.39 -35.83 21.57
N SER A 628 10.28 -36.45 22.34
CA SER A 628 11.65 -35.99 22.64
C SER A 628 11.83 -34.70 23.48
N GLY A 629 11.55 -34.81 24.78
CA GLY A 629 12.50 -34.41 25.83
C GLY A 629 13.28 -33.08 25.73
N SER A 630 12.61 -31.93 25.60
CA SER A 630 13.21 -30.65 26.03
C SER A 630 12.13 -29.65 26.48
N THR A 631 11.84 -29.62 27.78
CA THR A 631 10.89 -28.68 28.36
C THR A 631 11.41 -27.24 28.25
N SER A 632 10.52 -26.30 27.89
CA SER A 632 10.70 -24.84 27.84
C SER A 632 11.58 -24.18 26.74
N ARG A 633 12.33 -24.90 25.89
CA ARG A 633 13.30 -24.24 24.98
C ARG A 633 12.84 -23.84 23.56
N LEU A 634 11.62 -24.16 23.13
CA LEU A 634 11.20 -23.98 21.72
C LEU A 634 10.00 -23.01 21.55
N ARG A 635 10.28 -21.70 21.62
CA ARG A 635 9.34 -20.63 21.20
C ARG A 635 9.93 -19.65 20.17
N SER A 636 11.24 -19.40 20.19
CA SER A 636 11.91 -18.64 19.13
C SER A 636 12.08 -19.52 17.89
N LEU A 637 11.53 -19.11 16.75
CA LEU A 637 11.73 -19.75 15.45
C LEU A 637 13.21 -19.73 15.03
N LYS A 638 13.89 -18.60 15.27
CA LYS A 638 15.29 -18.41 14.91
C LYS A 638 15.93 -17.39 15.85
N THR A 639 17.15 -17.68 16.29
CA THR A 639 18.06 -16.70 16.88
C THR A 639 19.12 -16.35 15.84
N LEU A 640 19.35 -15.06 15.62
CA LEU A 640 20.33 -14.51 14.70
C LEU A 640 21.37 -13.72 15.53
N PRO A 641 22.49 -14.35 15.93
CA PRO A 641 23.55 -13.65 16.65
C PRO A 641 24.30 -12.71 15.70
N THR A 642 24.70 -11.57 16.23
CA THR A 642 25.48 -10.55 15.51
C THR A 642 26.92 -10.51 16.01
N LYS A 643 27.83 -9.86 15.28
CA LYS A 643 29.25 -9.77 15.63
C LYS A 643 29.49 -8.58 16.58
N SER A 644 29.16 -8.78 17.87
CA SER A 644 29.30 -7.80 18.96
C SER A 644 28.68 -6.42 18.67
N THR A 645 27.50 -6.43 18.05
CA THR A 645 26.69 -5.24 17.71
C THR A 645 25.33 -5.34 18.39
N PRO A 646 25.13 -4.77 19.59
CA PRO A 646 23.85 -4.85 20.28
C PRO A 646 22.79 -4.02 19.53
N VAL A 647 21.52 -4.45 19.59
CA VAL A 647 20.50 -4.08 18.59
C VAL A 647 19.58 -2.99 19.13
N TYR A 648 19.77 -1.74 18.69
CA TYR A 648 19.02 -0.59 19.18
C TYR A 648 17.63 -0.45 18.56
N THR A 649 17.44 -0.83 17.29
CA THR A 649 16.14 -0.75 16.62
C THR A 649 15.91 -1.91 15.67
N LEU A 650 14.65 -2.34 15.61
CA LEU A 650 14.09 -3.22 14.60
C LEU A 650 12.92 -2.53 13.91
N GLN A 651 12.80 -2.69 12.59
CA GLN A 651 11.68 -2.18 11.79
C GLN A 651 11.36 -3.18 10.69
N PHE A 652 10.17 -3.78 10.73
CA PHE A 652 9.65 -4.53 9.58
C PHE A 652 9.30 -3.58 8.43
N SER A 653 9.65 -3.97 7.20
CA SER A 653 9.14 -3.34 5.99
C SER A 653 7.75 -3.89 5.63
N ARG A 654 7.09 -3.29 4.63
CA ARG A 654 5.85 -3.82 4.02
C ARG A 654 6.09 -5.11 3.21
N ARG A 655 7.36 -5.41 2.91
CA ARG A 655 7.83 -6.70 2.35
C ARG A 655 8.35 -7.58 3.49
N ASN A 656 8.53 -8.89 3.26
CA ASN A 656 9.05 -9.82 4.28
C ASN A 656 10.57 -9.66 4.55
N LEU A 657 10.95 -8.44 4.95
CA LEU A 657 12.29 -7.99 5.24
C LEU A 657 12.27 -7.18 6.53
N LEU A 658 13.17 -7.52 7.44
CA LEU A 658 13.36 -6.87 8.73
C LEU A 658 14.64 -6.04 8.67
N PHE A 659 14.51 -4.73 8.84
CA PHE A 659 15.67 -3.86 9.06
C PHE A 659 16.04 -3.88 10.55
N ALA A 660 17.34 -3.93 10.82
CA ALA A 660 17.92 -3.85 12.15
C ALA A 660 19.07 -2.84 12.14
N ALA A 661 19.28 -2.10 13.23
CA ALA A 661 20.47 -1.26 13.37
C ALA A 661 21.03 -1.25 14.79
N GLY A 662 22.34 -1.09 14.88
CA GLY A 662 23.11 -1.08 16.13
C GLY A 662 24.53 -0.58 15.87
N SER A 663 25.23 -0.09 16.90
CA SER A 663 26.65 0.29 16.74
C SER A 663 27.60 -0.84 17.12
N LEU A 664 28.72 -0.95 16.40
CA LEU A 664 29.81 -1.82 16.78
C LEU A 664 30.51 -1.26 18.04
N SER A 665 30.17 -1.84 19.19
CA SER A 665 31.00 -1.68 20.37
C SER A 665 32.34 -2.37 20.12
N LYS A 666 33.45 -1.67 20.36
CA LYS A 666 34.75 -2.33 20.41
C LYS A 666 34.82 -3.11 21.72
N ILE A 667 34.97 -4.43 21.60
CA ILE A 667 35.49 -5.25 22.69
C ILE A 667 36.87 -4.70 23.06
N GLY A 668 37.06 -4.41 24.34
CA GLY A 668 38.35 -4.02 24.93
C GLY A 668 39.08 -5.22 25.50
#